data_AF-A0A1F2SLM5-F1
#
_entry.id   AF-A0A1F2SLM5-F1
#
_cell.length_a   1.000
_cell.length_b   1.000
_cell.length_c   1.000
_cell.angle_alpha   90.00
_cell.angle_beta   90.00
_cell.angle_gamma   90.00
#
_symmetry.space_group_name_H-M   'P 1'
#
loop_
_entity.id
_entity.type
_entity.pdbx_description
1 polymer ?
#
loop_
_entity_poly.entity_id
_entity_poly.type
_entity_poly.pdbx_seq_one_letter_code
_entity_poly.pdbx_strand_id
1 'polypeptide(L)'
;MRIAFFSSLNPKPSGISDYSEALLPHLAARVERLDVFIEDYEPSNHSIPENTRIRHWREFEPDYRAGCYDIVLYQIGNNPFHVYIYDLAMQIPGVLVLHEFNLHYLMAEATIVRKDWEEYFREVEYNAGAGALKRAWRVRIGLQEPDYHGIAMNRRLLERSQGVIVHSDYMAGLLREAGFPLPVRKIQHGVEIPAVDGTLARQRLAELAQIPCGESTTVFGIFGFLKPYKRIQEALHAFTRLHAEYPDTRMVLVGEEHSYYPLRPLIAKLGLQEVVRILGYVPLDTFITCMAACDVCLNLRRPTAGETSGSLVRALALGKPTLVSEIGAFAELPDDVAVKIPVDDNEVDWLYEYMQLLLHDPDLRRAIGERGRAYVAQECSWPRVADQYVEFLQQRNGRETADRIPEPLPAAASSSAGQGVKPCFSPEELEEYILGFSHSSPLMEDYVLLHRKRLVHTLQITPPGGPQDRVLELGCYLQLTPALRKYLGYGEVRGSYYGPAGQTNCPATASITGEVFSCSIDLFDAERDRFPYTDGQFRTVLCCELIEHLSTDPMQMMAEINRILVPGGSLVLSTSNITSLRSVHAVLHGYHPGVFHTYIKPNEEGKVDPRHSREYTPREIAWLVEAAGFEVELLETGDYGRPEPYFPWVQKMLQKLLCSVELRGEVIYCRARKIGPVRERWPKEFYYHS
;
A
#
# COMPACT_ATOMS: atom_id res chain seq x y z
N MET A 1 40.24 -2.81 16.32
CA MET A 1 39.24 -2.04 15.54
C MET A 1 38.56 -1.07 16.48
N ARG A 2 38.44 0.19 16.07
CA ARG A 2 37.89 1.32 16.82
C ARG A 2 36.62 1.78 16.11
N ILE A 3 35.47 1.69 16.78
CA ILE A 3 34.16 1.93 16.18
C ILE A 3 33.57 3.24 16.74
N ALA A 4 33.05 4.07 15.84
CA ALA A 4 32.09 5.13 16.19
C ALA A 4 30.67 4.60 15.99
N PHE A 5 29.89 4.52 17.07
CA PHE A 5 28.56 3.92 17.11
C PHE A 5 27.51 5.00 17.35
N PHE A 6 26.53 5.11 16.45
CA PHE A 6 25.45 6.10 16.53
C PHE A 6 24.12 5.41 16.77
N SER A 7 23.41 5.79 17.83
CA SER A 7 22.09 5.26 18.15
C SER A 7 21.32 6.18 19.11
N SER A 8 20.02 5.96 19.23
CA SER A 8 19.28 6.31 20.45
C SER A 8 19.59 5.32 21.58
N LEU A 9 19.47 5.77 22.83
CA LEU A 9 19.61 5.03 24.09
C LEU A 9 18.46 5.44 25.02
N ASN A 10 18.21 4.68 26.08
CA ASN A 10 17.23 5.04 27.11
C ASN A 10 17.66 6.35 27.80
N PRO A 11 16.74 7.27 28.13
CA PRO A 11 15.31 7.08 28.32
C PRO A 11 14.43 7.30 27.08
N LYS A 12 15.00 7.44 25.87
CA LYS A 12 14.19 7.56 24.64
C LYS A 12 13.40 6.27 24.41
N PRO A 13 12.06 6.30 24.40
CA PRO A 13 11.23 5.10 24.34
C PRO A 13 11.19 4.53 22.91
N SER A 14 12.22 3.76 22.55
CA SER A 14 12.32 3.14 21.23
C SER A 14 12.90 1.73 21.33
N GLY A 15 12.45 0.83 20.46
CA GLY A 15 12.99 -0.53 20.41
C GLY A 15 14.48 -0.57 20.02
N ILE A 16 14.97 0.45 19.31
CA ILE A 16 16.38 0.60 18.93
C ILE A 16 17.22 1.03 20.15
N SER A 17 16.66 1.84 21.06
CA SER A 17 17.30 2.16 22.34
C SER A 17 17.62 0.89 23.13
N ASP A 18 16.61 0.02 23.32
CA ASP A 18 16.78 -1.25 24.01
C ASP A 18 17.76 -2.19 23.29
N TYR A 19 17.62 -2.29 21.95
CA TYR A 19 18.48 -3.14 21.13
C TYR A 19 19.94 -2.71 21.22
N SER A 20 20.20 -1.41 21.07
CA SER A 20 21.54 -0.87 21.10
C SER A 20 22.18 -1.04 22.47
N GLU A 21 21.49 -0.68 23.56
CA GLU A 21 22.02 -0.89 24.92
C GLU A 21 22.36 -2.35 25.20
N ALA A 22 21.52 -3.29 24.74
CA ALA A 22 21.80 -4.71 24.90
C ALA A 22 22.96 -5.21 24.02
N LEU A 23 23.18 -4.60 22.85
CA LEU A 23 24.30 -4.94 21.96
C LEU A 23 25.66 -4.40 22.44
N LEU A 24 25.68 -3.23 23.10
CA LEU A 24 26.90 -2.51 23.47
C LEU A 24 27.92 -3.37 24.24
N PRO A 25 27.57 -4.10 25.33
CA PRO A 25 28.52 -4.93 26.05
C PRO A 25 29.19 -6.01 25.19
N HIS A 26 28.43 -6.59 24.27
CA HIS A 26 28.90 -7.68 23.43
C HIS A 26 29.79 -7.20 22.29
N LEU A 27 29.51 -6.02 21.72
CA LEU A 27 30.39 -5.36 20.77
C LEU A 27 31.67 -4.87 21.44
N ALA A 28 31.55 -4.19 22.59
CA ALA A 28 32.67 -3.65 23.32
C ALA A 28 33.69 -4.72 23.69
N ALA A 29 33.25 -5.93 24.05
CA ALA A 29 34.13 -7.07 24.34
C ALA A 29 34.96 -7.58 23.14
N ARG A 30 34.61 -7.19 21.90
CA ARG A 30 35.23 -7.67 20.65
C ARG A 30 36.08 -6.62 19.95
N VAL A 31 36.11 -5.40 20.48
CA VAL A 31 36.75 -4.26 19.82
C VAL A 31 37.69 -3.54 20.77
N GLU A 32 38.66 -2.83 20.20
CA GLU A 32 39.66 -2.10 20.99
C GLU A 32 39.04 -0.89 21.68
N ARG A 33 38.14 -0.20 20.98
CA ARG A 33 37.46 1.00 21.45
C ARG A 33 36.09 1.11 20.82
N LEU A 34 35.09 1.45 21.63
CA LEU A 34 33.73 1.76 21.21
C LEU A 34 33.33 3.14 21.75
N ASP A 35 33.20 4.13 20.87
CA ASP A 35 32.65 5.42 21.25
C ASP A 35 31.20 5.50 20.75
N VAL A 36 30.27 5.71 21.67
CA VAL A 36 28.84 5.83 21.41
C VAL A 36 28.48 7.31 21.36
N PHE A 37 27.92 7.73 20.24
CA PHE A 37 27.55 9.11 19.99
C PHE A 37 26.04 9.28 20.06
N ILE A 38 25.60 10.24 20.87
CA ILE A 38 24.20 10.60 21.11
C ILE A 38 23.98 12.12 21.00
N GLU A 39 22.72 12.54 20.99
CA GLU A 39 22.31 13.95 21.08
C GLU A 39 22.22 14.47 22.51
N ASP A 40 21.62 15.65 22.70
CA ASP A 40 21.54 16.41 23.95
C ASP A 40 20.64 15.74 25.02
N TYR A 41 21.05 14.60 25.57
CA TYR A 41 20.44 13.98 26.77
C TYR A 41 21.42 13.05 27.50
N GLU A 42 21.11 12.75 28.76
CA GLU A 42 21.86 11.77 29.55
C GLU A 42 21.19 10.39 29.48
N PRO A 43 21.92 9.33 29.11
CA PRO A 43 21.38 7.98 29.13
C PRO A 43 21.04 7.53 30.54
N SER A 44 19.89 6.87 30.70
CA SER A 44 19.43 6.37 31.99
C SER A 44 20.04 5.02 32.37
N ASN A 45 20.71 4.33 31.44
CA ASN A 45 21.31 3.03 31.70
C ASN A 45 22.77 3.18 32.14
N HIS A 46 23.09 2.67 33.33
CA HIS A 46 24.41 2.76 33.93
C HIS A 46 25.32 1.56 33.62
N SER A 47 24.85 0.56 32.86
CA SER A 47 25.60 -0.66 32.54
C SER A 47 26.50 -0.49 31.32
N ILE A 48 27.25 0.61 31.25
CA ILE A 48 28.14 0.93 30.14
C ILE A 48 29.52 0.27 30.40
N PRO A 49 30.05 -0.55 29.47
CA PRO A 49 31.37 -1.18 29.65
C PRO A 49 32.50 -0.14 29.80
N GLU A 50 33.58 -0.49 30.53
CA GLU A 50 34.71 0.43 30.78
C GLU A 50 35.39 0.95 29.50
N ASN A 51 35.43 0.15 28.44
CA ASN A 51 35.99 0.54 27.13
C ASN A 51 34.96 1.20 26.20
N THR A 52 33.79 1.57 26.72
CA THR A 52 32.74 2.30 26.01
C THR A 52 32.64 3.73 26.54
N ARG A 53 32.70 4.71 25.64
CA ARG A 53 32.56 6.13 25.99
C ARG A 53 31.30 6.68 25.36
N ILE A 54 30.41 7.25 26.18
CA ILE A 54 29.28 8.01 25.67
C ILE A 54 29.70 9.45 25.48
N ARG A 55 29.46 9.98 24.28
CA ARG A 55 29.93 11.30 23.85
C ARG A 55 28.85 12.01 23.05
N HIS A 56 28.93 13.33 22.99
CA HIS A 56 28.01 14.09 22.17
C HIS A 56 28.39 13.98 20.69
N TRP A 57 27.41 13.79 19.80
CA TRP A 57 27.67 13.57 18.37
C TRP A 57 28.48 14.69 17.70
N ARG A 58 28.38 15.94 18.17
CA ARG A 58 29.16 17.08 17.65
C ARG A 58 30.67 16.93 17.89
N GLU A 59 31.09 16.09 18.82
CA GLU A 59 32.51 15.81 19.07
C GLU A 59 33.10 14.80 18.08
N PHE A 60 32.26 14.15 17.27
CA PHE A 60 32.67 13.06 16.38
C PHE A 60 33.58 13.53 15.25
N GLU A 61 33.19 14.58 14.53
CA GLU A 61 33.82 14.96 13.26
C GLU A 61 35.32 15.30 13.39
N PRO A 62 35.77 16.06 14.41
CA PRO A 62 37.20 16.28 14.63
C PRO A 62 37.99 14.98 14.82
N ASP A 63 37.46 14.05 15.61
CA ASP A 63 38.11 12.76 15.90
C ASP A 63 38.10 11.83 14.68
N TYR A 64 37.02 11.84 13.91
CA TYR A 64 36.94 11.12 12.64
C TYR A 64 38.02 11.61 11.67
N ARG A 65 38.15 12.93 11.49
CA ARG A 65 39.19 13.54 10.63
C ARG A 65 40.61 13.27 11.14
N ALA A 66 40.80 13.17 12.45
CA ALA A 66 42.06 12.79 13.07
C ALA A 66 42.40 11.29 12.93
N GLY A 67 41.49 10.47 12.37
CA GLY A 67 41.70 9.03 12.18
C GLY A 67 41.56 8.20 13.46
N CYS A 68 40.77 8.69 14.43
CA CYS A 68 40.49 7.99 15.69
C CYS A 68 39.61 6.74 15.52
N TYR A 69 38.90 6.60 14.39
CA TYR A 69 37.98 5.49 14.11
C TYR A 69 38.38 4.77 12.82
N ASP A 70 38.17 3.46 12.83
CA ASP A 70 38.37 2.59 11.66
C ASP A 70 37.07 2.48 10.85
N ILE A 71 35.91 2.52 11.52
CA ILE A 71 34.60 2.41 10.89
C ILE A 71 33.52 3.15 11.69
N VAL A 72 32.48 3.61 10.98
CA VAL A 72 31.30 4.26 11.55
C VAL A 72 30.09 3.35 11.38
N LEU A 73 29.32 3.16 12.44
CA LEU A 73 28.12 2.32 12.47
C LEU A 73 26.91 3.16 12.88
N TYR A 74 25.88 3.18 12.03
CA TYR A 74 24.66 3.95 12.22
C TYR A 74 23.46 3.02 12.45
N GLN A 75 22.86 3.07 13.64
CA GLN A 75 21.57 2.43 13.91
C GLN A 75 20.45 3.34 13.41
N ILE A 76 19.64 2.88 12.44
CA ILE A 76 18.58 3.70 11.87
C ILE A 76 17.25 2.97 11.74
N GLY A 77 16.18 3.69 12.07
CA GLY A 77 14.79 3.26 11.93
C GLY A 77 13.90 4.48 11.75
N ASN A 78 12.62 4.26 11.50
CA ASN A 78 11.64 5.26 11.09
C ASN A 78 11.10 6.06 12.29
N ASN A 79 12.00 6.71 13.02
CA ASN A 79 11.72 7.38 14.27
C ASN A 79 12.51 8.71 14.38
N PRO A 80 11.90 9.81 14.86
CA PRO A 80 12.52 11.13 14.96
C PRO A 80 13.84 11.15 15.76
N PHE A 81 14.05 10.19 16.67
CA PHE A 81 15.29 10.09 17.42
C PHE A 81 16.54 9.82 16.57
N HIS A 82 16.37 9.47 15.28
CA HIS A 82 17.48 9.20 14.36
C HIS A 82 17.71 10.32 13.34
N VAL A 83 17.04 11.47 13.45
CA VAL A 83 17.23 12.57 12.48
C VAL A 83 18.69 13.05 12.47
N TYR A 84 19.32 13.23 13.63
CA TYR A 84 20.74 13.64 13.70
C TYR A 84 21.68 12.57 13.13
N ILE A 85 21.31 11.29 13.23
CA ILE A 85 22.05 10.15 12.67
C ILE A 85 21.96 10.20 11.15
N TYR A 86 20.76 10.44 10.61
CA TYR A 86 20.54 10.62 9.17
C TYR A 86 21.37 11.80 8.63
N ASP A 87 21.26 12.97 9.26
CA ASP A 87 21.96 14.20 8.87
C ASP A 87 23.49 13.98 8.82
N LEU A 88 24.03 13.18 9.75
CA LEU A 88 25.45 12.85 9.80
C LEU A 88 25.85 11.77 8.78
N ALA A 89 25.07 10.71 8.64
CA ALA A 89 25.34 9.62 7.68
C ALA A 89 25.32 10.12 6.23
N MET A 90 24.56 11.18 5.95
CA MET A 90 24.61 11.87 4.66
C MET A 90 25.95 12.57 4.41
N GLN A 91 26.67 12.99 5.46
CA GLN A 91 27.95 13.70 5.33
C GLN A 91 29.16 12.76 5.44
N ILE A 92 29.08 11.77 6.32
CA ILE A 92 30.15 10.82 6.62
C ILE A 92 29.62 9.41 6.34
N PRO A 93 30.02 8.79 5.21
CA PRO A 93 29.65 7.42 4.89
C PRO A 93 30.05 6.43 5.98
N GLY A 94 29.17 5.48 6.27
CA GLY A 94 29.41 4.40 7.22
C GLY A 94 28.52 3.19 6.94
N VAL A 95 28.61 2.17 7.79
CA VAL A 95 27.73 1.00 7.72
C VAL A 95 26.41 1.33 8.39
N LEU A 96 25.31 1.05 7.70
CA LEU A 96 23.96 1.25 8.24
C LEU A 96 23.45 -0.06 8.84
N VAL A 97 22.77 0.02 9.98
CA VAL A 97 21.87 -1.03 10.48
C VAL A 97 20.46 -0.53 10.25
N LEU A 98 19.79 -1.12 9.26
CA LEU A 98 18.45 -0.71 8.86
C LEU A 98 17.43 -1.60 9.58
N HIS A 99 16.72 -1.02 10.56
CA HIS A 99 15.74 -1.74 11.39
C HIS A 99 14.37 -1.91 10.72
N GLU A 100 14.07 -1.06 9.74
CA GLU A 100 12.88 -1.14 8.88
C GLU A 100 13.19 -0.52 7.51
N PHE A 101 12.55 -1.02 6.45
CA PHE A 101 12.87 -0.58 5.09
C PHE A 101 12.38 0.84 4.83
N ASN A 102 11.21 1.20 5.35
CA ASN A 102 10.60 2.51 5.10
C ASN A 102 11.02 3.53 6.18
N LEU A 103 11.64 4.64 5.78
CA LEU A 103 12.12 5.74 6.60
C LEU A 103 11.33 7.06 6.38
N HIS A 104 10.13 7.01 5.81
CA HIS A 104 9.39 8.22 5.44
C HIS A 104 8.94 9.05 6.65
N TYR A 105 8.57 8.43 7.77
CA TYR A 105 8.26 9.18 9.00
C TYR A 105 9.49 9.91 9.54
N LEU A 106 10.65 9.25 9.55
CA LEU A 106 11.94 9.90 9.86
C LEU A 106 12.20 11.08 8.92
N MET A 107 11.95 10.91 7.62
CA MET A 107 12.14 11.97 6.62
C MET A 107 11.19 13.14 6.84
N ALA A 108 9.92 12.89 7.16
CA ALA A 108 8.95 13.93 7.47
C ALA A 108 9.37 14.73 8.72
N GLU A 109 9.89 14.06 9.75
CA GLU A 109 10.44 14.72 10.95
C GLU A 109 11.69 15.57 10.60
N ALA A 110 12.57 15.05 9.74
CA ALA A 110 13.78 15.75 9.30
C ALA A 110 13.49 16.98 8.42
N THR A 111 12.32 17.05 7.77
CA THR A 111 12.01 18.05 6.74
C THR A 111 10.73 18.83 7.07
N ILE A 112 9.55 18.22 6.94
CA ILE A 112 8.22 18.82 7.16
C ILE A 112 8.14 19.51 8.53
N VAL A 113 8.53 18.83 9.60
CA VAL A 113 8.44 19.36 10.98
C VAL A 113 9.40 20.55 11.17
N ARG A 114 10.57 20.51 10.51
CA ARG A 114 11.52 21.63 10.43
C ARG A 114 11.09 22.73 9.44
N LYS A 115 9.95 22.56 8.77
CA LYS A 115 9.41 23.43 7.70
C LYS A 115 10.29 23.51 6.45
N ASP A 116 11.20 22.55 6.27
CA ASP A 116 12.04 22.43 5.08
C ASP A 116 11.35 21.60 4.00
N TRP A 117 10.38 22.22 3.33
CA TRP A 117 9.59 21.55 2.30
C TRP A 117 10.36 21.38 0.98
N GLU A 118 11.35 22.22 0.72
CA GLU A 118 12.20 22.09 -0.46
C GLU A 118 13.02 20.80 -0.38
N GLU A 119 13.58 20.49 0.80
CA GLU A 119 14.24 19.20 1.00
C GLU A 119 13.25 18.04 0.92
N TYR A 120 12.08 18.15 1.55
CA TYR A 120 11.06 17.10 1.47
C TYR A 120 10.69 16.75 0.02
N PHE A 121 10.47 17.77 -0.82
CA PHE A 121 10.17 17.60 -2.24
C PHE A 121 11.30 16.94 -3.01
N ARG A 122 12.54 17.37 -2.78
CA ARG A 122 13.72 16.75 -3.39
C ARG A 122 13.85 15.29 -2.99
N GLU A 123 13.59 14.94 -1.74
CA GLU A 123 13.64 13.56 -1.26
C GLU A 123 12.53 12.71 -1.85
N VAL A 124 11.30 13.23 -1.91
CA VAL A 124 10.17 12.54 -2.52
C VAL A 124 10.43 12.24 -4.01
N GLU A 125 10.88 13.25 -4.75
CA GLU A 125 11.19 13.11 -6.17
C GLU A 125 12.33 12.11 -6.39
N TYR A 126 13.37 12.15 -5.55
CA TYR A 126 14.51 11.24 -5.67
C TYR A 126 14.13 9.78 -5.41
N ASN A 127 13.26 9.55 -4.43
CA ASN A 127 12.85 8.20 -4.03
C ASN A 127 11.74 7.62 -4.92
N ALA A 128 10.84 8.45 -5.47
CA ALA A 128 9.63 7.96 -6.15
C ALA A 128 9.22 8.75 -7.41
N GLY A 129 10.07 9.64 -7.90
CA GLY A 129 9.90 10.36 -9.16
C GLY A 129 8.91 11.54 -9.12
N ALA A 130 8.74 12.19 -10.28
CA ALA A 130 7.95 13.41 -10.42
C ALA A 130 6.45 13.23 -10.05
N GLY A 131 5.88 12.04 -10.22
CA GLY A 131 4.51 11.73 -9.82
C GLY A 131 4.32 11.76 -8.29
N ALA A 132 5.32 11.32 -7.53
CA ALA A 132 5.31 11.43 -6.07
C ALA A 132 5.51 12.88 -5.61
N LEU A 133 6.35 13.66 -6.32
CA LEU A 133 6.56 15.08 -6.04
C LEU A 133 5.24 15.87 -6.11
N LYS A 134 4.40 15.63 -7.12
CA LYS A 134 3.07 16.27 -7.24
C LYS A 134 2.17 15.94 -6.05
N ARG A 135 2.21 14.70 -5.55
CA ARG A 135 1.49 14.31 -4.32
C ARG A 135 2.05 15.03 -3.10
N ALA A 136 3.36 15.16 -2.97
CA ALA A 136 3.98 15.91 -1.88
C ALA A 136 3.59 17.39 -1.88
N TRP A 137 3.41 18.03 -3.04
CA TRP A 137 2.87 19.39 -3.10
C TRP A 137 1.47 19.51 -2.50
N ARG A 138 0.60 18.51 -2.75
CA ARG A 138 -0.75 18.45 -2.14
C ARG A 138 -0.68 18.31 -0.63
N VAL A 139 0.34 17.61 -0.12
CA VAL A 139 0.61 17.52 1.33
C VAL A 139 0.93 18.89 1.92
N ARG A 140 1.79 19.68 1.26
CA ARG A 140 2.17 21.02 1.75
C ARG A 140 0.97 21.94 1.96
N ILE A 141 -0.01 21.87 1.07
CA ILE A 141 -1.20 22.72 1.09
C ILE A 141 -2.39 22.09 1.84
N GLY A 142 -2.19 20.95 2.50
CA GLY A 142 -3.19 20.31 3.36
C GLY A 142 -4.31 19.57 2.61
N LEU A 143 -4.14 19.31 1.32
CA LEU A 143 -5.11 18.55 0.51
C LEU A 143 -4.93 17.04 0.60
N GLN A 144 -3.82 16.57 1.18
CA GLN A 144 -3.51 15.15 1.32
C GLN A 144 -2.54 14.92 2.49
N GLU A 145 -2.58 13.72 3.08
CA GLU A 145 -1.54 13.27 4.01
C GLU A 145 -0.32 12.71 3.26
N PRO A 146 0.90 12.74 3.85
CA PRO A 146 2.06 12.07 3.28
C PRO A 146 1.78 10.58 3.01
N ASP A 147 2.28 10.08 1.88
CA ASP A 147 2.18 8.66 1.51
C ASP A 147 3.21 7.81 2.27
N TYR A 148 3.06 7.75 3.60
CA TYR A 148 3.98 7.07 4.52
C TYR A 148 4.17 5.58 4.22
N HIS A 149 3.33 4.96 3.38
CA HIS A 149 3.41 3.55 3.03
C HIS A 149 3.92 3.31 1.62
N GLY A 150 3.57 4.18 0.66
CA GLY A 150 3.94 4.01 -0.74
C GLY A 150 5.34 4.49 -1.10
N ILE A 151 6.01 5.25 -0.23
CA ILE A 151 7.35 5.79 -0.51
C ILE A 151 8.28 5.48 0.67
N ALA A 152 9.38 4.76 0.41
CA ALA A 152 10.26 4.29 1.49
C ALA A 152 11.26 5.35 1.99
N MET A 153 11.58 6.39 1.22
CA MET A 153 12.50 7.47 1.62
C MET A 153 13.88 7.02 2.15
N ASN A 154 14.42 5.93 1.60
CA ASN A 154 15.69 5.35 2.07
C ASN A 154 16.83 5.44 1.03
N ARG A 155 16.53 5.80 -0.22
CA ARG A 155 17.42 5.62 -1.37
C ARG A 155 18.75 6.36 -1.22
N ARG A 156 18.71 7.66 -0.89
CA ARG A 156 19.94 8.47 -0.74
C ARG A 156 20.85 7.94 0.35
N LEU A 157 20.25 7.58 1.48
CA LEU A 157 20.97 7.06 2.63
C LEU A 157 21.65 5.73 2.26
N LEU A 158 20.94 4.85 1.57
CA LEU A 158 21.49 3.60 1.06
C LEU A 158 22.67 3.87 0.13
N GLU A 159 22.50 4.68 -0.91
CA GLU A 159 23.54 5.01 -1.90
C GLU A 159 24.81 5.62 -1.29
N ARG A 160 24.71 6.31 -0.14
CA ARG A 160 25.86 6.87 0.60
C ARG A 160 26.49 5.93 1.62
N SER A 161 25.87 4.80 1.92
CA SER A 161 26.40 3.85 2.91
C SER A 161 27.63 3.09 2.39
N GLN A 162 28.37 2.44 3.28
CA GLN A 162 29.47 1.52 2.93
C GLN A 162 29.01 0.05 2.90
N GLY A 163 27.76 -0.20 3.27
CA GLY A 163 27.16 -1.50 3.43
C GLY A 163 25.98 -1.42 4.40
N VAL A 164 25.09 -2.40 4.33
CA VAL A 164 23.85 -2.41 5.13
C VAL A 164 23.72 -3.74 5.88
N ILE A 165 23.46 -3.64 7.17
CA ILE A 165 23.01 -4.74 8.03
C ILE A 165 21.48 -4.68 8.07
N VAL A 166 20.84 -5.81 7.83
CA VAL A 166 19.40 -6.01 7.96
C VAL A 166 19.11 -7.23 8.83
N HIS A 167 17.88 -7.36 9.32
CA HIS A 167 17.50 -8.44 10.22
C HIS A 167 16.74 -9.62 9.57
N SER A 168 16.45 -9.52 8.27
CA SER A 168 15.66 -10.52 7.53
C SER A 168 16.08 -10.63 6.06
N ASP A 169 15.87 -11.80 5.46
CA ASP A 169 16.11 -12.01 4.03
C ASP A 169 15.07 -11.29 3.18
N TYR A 170 13.86 -11.09 3.70
CA TYR A 170 12.81 -10.28 3.12
C TYR A 170 13.26 -8.83 2.95
N MET A 171 13.81 -8.20 3.99
CA MET A 171 14.35 -6.84 3.85
C MET A 171 15.56 -6.81 2.90
N ALA A 172 16.44 -7.81 2.95
CA ALA A 172 17.53 -7.93 2.00
C ALA A 172 17.01 -8.02 0.55
N GLY A 173 15.90 -8.73 0.33
CA GLY A 173 15.17 -8.81 -0.94
C GLY A 173 14.67 -7.45 -1.38
N LEU A 174 13.97 -6.71 -0.50
CA LEU A 174 13.47 -5.35 -0.79
C LEU A 174 14.61 -4.40 -1.19
N LEU A 175 15.77 -4.48 -0.53
CA LEU A 175 16.94 -3.67 -0.90
C LEU A 175 17.47 -4.03 -2.29
N ARG A 176 17.52 -5.32 -2.64
CA ARG A 176 17.94 -5.79 -3.96
C ARG A 176 16.97 -5.36 -5.06
N GLU A 177 15.66 -5.47 -4.80
CA GLU A 177 14.60 -5.02 -5.71
C GLU A 177 14.65 -3.51 -5.94
N ALA A 178 15.01 -2.74 -4.89
CA ALA A 178 15.26 -1.31 -5.00
C ALA A 178 16.58 -0.95 -5.72
N GLY A 179 17.34 -1.94 -6.20
CA GLY A 179 18.56 -1.74 -6.97
C GLY A 179 19.79 -1.36 -6.14
N PHE A 180 19.81 -1.67 -4.83
CA PHE A 180 20.93 -1.34 -3.96
C PHE A 180 22.18 -2.20 -4.29
N PRO A 181 23.31 -1.61 -4.74
CA PRO A 181 24.42 -2.36 -5.31
C PRO A 181 25.49 -2.78 -4.29
N LEU A 182 25.43 -2.26 -3.05
CA LEU A 182 26.45 -2.52 -2.04
C LEU A 182 26.14 -3.77 -1.20
N PRO A 183 27.13 -4.30 -0.46
CA PRO A 183 26.93 -5.50 0.35
C PRO A 183 25.84 -5.33 1.41
N VAL A 184 24.91 -6.27 1.41
CA VAL A 184 23.86 -6.43 2.42
C VAL A 184 24.18 -7.68 3.24
N ARG A 185 24.23 -7.53 4.57
CA ARG A 185 24.42 -8.65 5.51
C ARG A 185 23.18 -8.82 6.36
N LYS A 186 22.56 -9.99 6.29
CA LYS A 186 21.57 -10.42 7.29
C LYS A 186 22.28 -10.75 8.59
N ILE A 187 21.90 -10.10 9.68
CA ILE A 187 22.28 -10.43 11.05
C ILE A 187 21.00 -10.53 11.86
N GLN A 188 20.78 -11.66 12.53
CA GLN A 188 19.56 -11.87 13.30
C GLN A 188 19.38 -10.79 14.36
N HIS A 189 18.13 -10.41 14.62
CA HIS A 189 17.82 -9.48 15.70
C HIS A 189 18.18 -10.14 17.04
N GLY A 190 19.20 -9.59 17.71
CA GLY A 190 19.67 -10.10 18.99
C GLY A 190 18.65 -9.99 20.12
N VAL A 191 18.71 -10.93 21.06
CA VAL A 191 17.90 -10.91 22.28
C VAL A 191 18.61 -11.68 23.40
N GLU A 192 18.35 -11.28 24.63
CA GLU A 192 18.72 -12.07 25.81
C GLU A 192 17.62 -13.09 26.15
N ILE A 193 18.01 -14.24 26.68
CA ILE A 193 17.07 -15.23 27.23
C ILE A 193 16.93 -14.93 28.72
N PRO A 194 15.84 -14.28 29.16
CA PRO A 194 15.72 -13.86 30.55
C PRO A 194 15.40 -15.07 31.45
N ALA A 195 15.92 -15.05 32.68
CA ALA A 195 15.51 -15.97 33.72
C ALA A 195 14.29 -15.40 34.44
N VAL A 196 13.09 -15.90 34.11
CA VAL A 196 11.83 -15.44 34.71
C VAL A 196 11.07 -16.62 35.32
N ASP A 197 10.62 -16.46 36.56
CA ASP A 197 9.68 -17.38 37.20
C ASP A 197 8.27 -17.11 36.67
N GLY A 198 7.72 -18.09 35.93
CA GLY A 198 6.39 -17.96 35.33
C GLY A 198 5.25 -17.80 36.33
N THR A 199 5.37 -18.38 37.53
CA THR A 199 4.36 -18.29 38.59
C THR A 199 4.33 -16.88 39.17
N LEU A 200 5.51 -16.33 39.50
CA LEU A 200 5.63 -14.96 39.99
C LEU A 200 5.18 -13.95 38.92
N ALA A 201 5.55 -14.20 37.66
CA ALA A 201 5.12 -13.38 36.54
C ALA A 201 3.60 -13.35 36.40
N ARG A 202 2.93 -14.51 36.54
CA ARG A 202 1.46 -14.61 36.48
C ARG A 202 0.77 -13.90 37.64
N GLN A 203 1.29 -14.01 38.86
CA GLN A 203 0.80 -13.22 40.00
C GLN A 203 0.90 -11.73 39.73
N ARG A 204 2.06 -11.28 39.24
CA ARG A 204 2.29 -9.87 38.92
C ARG A 204 1.38 -9.36 37.81
N LEU A 205 1.13 -10.17 36.78
CA LEU A 205 0.18 -9.83 35.72
C LEU A 205 -1.25 -9.67 36.26
N ALA A 206 -1.69 -10.59 37.13
CA ALA A 206 -3.03 -10.51 37.73
C ALA A 206 -3.22 -9.23 38.55
N GLU A 207 -2.20 -8.81 39.31
CA GLU A 207 -2.19 -7.54 40.04
C GLU A 207 -2.30 -6.32 39.11
N LEU A 208 -1.45 -6.28 38.08
CA LEU A 208 -1.38 -5.14 37.15
C LEU A 208 -2.64 -5.00 36.29
N ALA A 209 -3.14 -6.12 35.78
CA ALA A 209 -4.27 -6.16 34.87
C ALA A 209 -5.62 -6.18 35.61
N GLN A 210 -5.64 -6.41 36.92
CA GLN A 210 -6.87 -6.52 37.71
C GLN A 210 -7.87 -7.50 37.07
N ILE A 211 -7.36 -8.63 36.58
CA ILE A 211 -8.14 -9.74 36.04
C ILE A 211 -7.73 -11.05 36.71
N PRO A 212 -8.69 -11.91 37.09
CA PRO A 212 -8.36 -13.24 37.62
C PRO A 212 -7.59 -14.06 36.59
N CYS A 213 -6.37 -14.45 36.94
CA CYS A 213 -5.50 -15.34 36.15
C CYS A 213 -5.12 -16.53 37.03
N GLY A 214 -6.06 -17.45 37.24
CA GLY A 214 -5.82 -18.68 38.01
C GLY A 214 -4.94 -19.67 37.25
N GLU A 215 -4.55 -20.77 37.91
CA GLU A 215 -3.74 -21.83 37.28
C GLU A 215 -4.45 -22.47 36.07
N SER A 216 -5.78 -22.56 36.09
CA SER A 216 -6.59 -23.09 34.98
C SER A 216 -6.86 -22.07 33.86
N THR A 217 -6.55 -20.79 34.08
CA THR A 217 -6.85 -19.73 33.12
C THR A 217 -5.80 -19.66 32.01
N THR A 218 -6.23 -19.74 30.75
CA THR A 218 -5.31 -19.52 29.61
C THR A 218 -5.25 -18.04 29.25
N VAL A 219 -4.05 -17.45 29.25
CA VAL A 219 -3.83 -16.03 28.97
C VAL A 219 -3.13 -15.84 27.62
N PHE A 220 -3.78 -15.09 26.74
CA PHE A 220 -3.24 -14.62 25.47
C PHE A 220 -2.65 -13.21 25.63
N GLY A 221 -1.55 -12.91 24.93
CA GLY A 221 -0.90 -11.61 25.04
C GLY A 221 -0.48 -11.00 23.71
N ILE A 222 -0.73 -9.70 23.55
CA ILE A 222 -0.23 -8.88 22.43
C ILE A 222 0.68 -7.79 23.00
N PHE A 223 1.86 -7.63 22.39
CA PHE A 223 2.96 -6.87 22.97
C PHE A 223 3.57 -5.81 22.03
N GLY A 224 3.86 -4.64 22.59
CA GLY A 224 4.50 -3.46 21.98
C GLY A 224 3.46 -2.42 21.51
N PHE A 225 3.89 -1.39 20.76
CA PHE A 225 2.98 -0.29 20.38
C PHE A 225 1.69 -0.75 19.69
N LEU A 226 0.53 -0.37 20.24
CA LEU A 226 -0.79 -0.89 19.85
C LEU A 226 -1.33 -0.09 18.65
N LYS A 227 -0.91 -0.50 17.45
CA LYS A 227 -1.26 0.11 16.16
C LYS A 227 -2.12 -0.81 15.28
N PRO A 228 -2.86 -0.27 14.30
CA PRO A 228 -3.69 -1.07 13.38
C PRO A 228 -2.93 -2.20 12.68
N TYR A 229 -1.67 -1.97 12.31
CA TYR A 229 -0.88 -2.99 11.61
C TYR A 229 -0.69 -4.26 12.44
N LYS A 230 -0.88 -4.24 13.77
CA LYS A 230 -0.73 -5.41 14.65
C LYS A 230 -1.91 -6.38 14.66
N ARG A 231 -2.91 -6.14 13.81
CA ARG A 231 -4.10 -7.01 13.66
C ARG A 231 -4.83 -7.27 15.00
N ILE A 232 -4.83 -6.27 15.88
CA ILE A 232 -5.42 -6.39 17.22
C ILE A 232 -6.94 -6.58 17.10
N GLN A 233 -7.58 -5.91 16.15
CA GLN A 233 -9.00 -6.06 15.89
C GLN A 233 -9.34 -7.50 15.47
N GLU A 234 -8.59 -8.08 14.54
CA GLU A 234 -8.78 -9.46 14.09
C GLU A 234 -8.55 -10.46 15.22
N ALA A 235 -7.50 -10.26 16.02
CA ALA A 235 -7.24 -11.06 17.21
C ALA A 235 -8.37 -10.96 18.25
N LEU A 236 -8.95 -9.76 18.46
CA LEU A 236 -10.08 -9.58 19.35
C LEU A 236 -11.34 -10.28 18.83
N HIS A 237 -11.63 -10.24 17.53
CA HIS A 237 -12.76 -10.97 16.95
C HIS A 237 -12.62 -12.49 17.10
N ALA A 238 -11.43 -13.03 16.86
CA ALA A 238 -11.15 -14.45 17.09
C ALA A 238 -11.28 -14.80 18.58
N PHE A 239 -10.75 -13.94 19.46
CA PHE A 239 -10.85 -14.11 20.90
C PHE A 239 -12.28 -14.04 21.42
N THR A 240 -13.16 -13.20 20.87
CA THR A 240 -14.59 -13.17 21.23
C THR A 240 -15.23 -14.53 21.03
N ARG A 241 -14.97 -15.20 19.90
CA ARG A 241 -15.48 -16.54 19.61
C ARG A 241 -14.91 -17.57 20.57
N LEU A 242 -13.59 -17.56 20.77
CA LEU A 242 -12.92 -18.48 21.69
C LEU A 242 -13.46 -18.33 23.12
N HIS A 243 -13.60 -17.10 23.61
CA HIS A 243 -14.05 -16.84 24.98
C HIS A 243 -15.51 -17.26 25.22
N ALA A 244 -16.37 -17.14 24.22
CA ALA A 244 -17.76 -17.58 24.31
C ALA A 244 -17.87 -19.10 24.54
N GLU A 245 -16.94 -19.89 24.00
CA GLU A 245 -16.88 -21.35 24.20
C GLU A 245 -16.03 -21.75 25.41
N TYR A 246 -14.98 -20.99 25.72
CA TYR A 246 -14.02 -21.27 26.80
C TYR A 246 -13.89 -20.05 27.73
N PRO A 247 -14.78 -19.90 28.73
CA PRO A 247 -14.82 -18.72 29.61
C PRO A 247 -13.58 -18.54 30.49
N ASP A 248 -12.77 -19.57 30.69
CA ASP A 248 -11.50 -19.51 31.44
C ASP A 248 -10.31 -19.02 30.58
N THR A 249 -10.58 -18.02 29.73
CA THR A 249 -9.59 -17.38 28.86
C THR A 249 -9.49 -15.88 29.12
N ARG A 250 -8.28 -15.33 29.09
CA ARG A 250 -8.03 -13.90 29.26
C ARG A 250 -7.10 -13.40 28.17
N MET A 251 -7.15 -12.11 27.87
CA MET A 251 -6.20 -11.47 26.96
C MET A 251 -5.66 -10.17 27.54
N VAL A 252 -4.36 -9.93 27.38
CA VAL A 252 -3.70 -8.69 27.78
C VAL A 252 -3.03 -8.00 26.60
N LEU A 253 -3.24 -6.70 26.49
CA LEU A 253 -2.62 -5.83 25.50
C LEU A 253 -1.62 -4.92 26.23
N VAL A 254 -0.32 -5.13 25.99
CA VAL A 254 0.76 -4.44 26.71
C VAL A 254 1.57 -3.60 25.74
N GLY A 255 1.48 -2.28 25.89
CA GLY A 255 2.07 -1.30 25.01
C GLY A 255 1.23 -0.03 24.94
N GLU A 256 1.85 1.08 24.52
CA GLU A 256 1.18 2.36 24.37
C GLU A 256 0.07 2.29 23.30
N GLU A 257 -1.06 2.94 23.56
CA GLU A 257 -2.20 3.02 22.63
C GLU A 257 -1.97 4.14 21.61
N HIS A 258 -2.22 3.87 20.33
CA HIS A 258 -2.19 4.92 19.32
C HIS A 258 -3.45 5.78 19.40
N SER A 259 -3.31 7.11 19.42
CA SER A 259 -4.41 8.07 19.59
C SER A 259 -5.55 7.90 18.59
N TYR A 260 -5.24 7.55 17.35
CA TYR A 260 -6.23 7.32 16.27
C TYR A 260 -6.74 5.88 16.17
N TYR A 261 -6.36 4.99 17.10
CA TYR A 261 -6.79 3.59 17.10
C TYR A 261 -7.40 3.21 18.46
N PRO A 262 -8.62 3.71 18.76
CA PRO A 262 -9.22 3.52 20.07
C PRO A 262 -9.67 2.07 20.26
N LEU A 263 -8.87 1.28 20.98
CA LEU A 263 -9.14 -0.13 21.26
C LEU A 263 -10.20 -0.35 22.36
N ARG A 264 -10.27 0.55 23.34
CA ARG A 264 -11.22 0.43 24.47
C ARG A 264 -12.69 0.41 24.01
N PRO A 265 -13.15 1.29 23.10
CA PRO A 265 -14.51 1.19 22.53
C PRO A 265 -14.76 -0.10 21.75
N LEU A 266 -13.77 -0.62 21.03
CA LEU A 266 -13.90 -1.90 20.32
C LEU A 266 -14.07 -3.07 21.29
N ILE A 267 -13.22 -3.16 22.32
CA ILE A 267 -13.33 -4.13 23.41
C ILE A 267 -14.73 -4.05 24.04
N ALA A 268 -15.24 -2.83 24.27
CA ALA A 268 -16.55 -2.63 24.84
C ALA A 268 -17.70 -3.09 23.93
N LYS A 269 -17.61 -2.79 22.63
CA LYS A 269 -18.57 -3.25 21.62
C LYS A 269 -18.62 -4.78 21.51
N LEU A 270 -17.49 -5.44 21.73
CA LEU A 270 -17.37 -6.90 21.70
C LEU A 270 -17.76 -7.57 23.02
N GLY A 271 -18.11 -6.81 24.07
CA GLY A 271 -18.47 -7.37 25.38
C GLY A 271 -17.30 -7.98 26.14
N LEU A 272 -16.06 -7.58 25.82
CA LEU A 272 -14.83 -8.19 26.31
C LEU A 272 -14.21 -7.45 27.51
N GLN A 273 -14.90 -6.45 28.07
CA GLN A 273 -14.34 -5.58 29.11
C GLN A 273 -13.92 -6.33 30.36
N GLU A 274 -14.50 -7.47 30.71
CA GLU A 274 -14.12 -8.19 31.93
C GLU A 274 -12.91 -9.11 31.75
N VAL A 275 -12.51 -9.38 30.50
CA VAL A 275 -11.55 -10.44 30.17
C VAL A 275 -10.40 -9.97 29.29
N VAL A 276 -10.49 -8.76 28.72
CA VAL A 276 -9.42 -8.09 27.98
C VAL A 276 -8.96 -6.84 28.73
N ARG A 277 -7.65 -6.71 28.95
CA ARG A 277 -7.06 -5.55 29.64
C ARG A 277 -5.95 -4.90 28.83
N ILE A 278 -5.99 -3.57 28.75
CA ILE A 278 -4.92 -2.76 28.15
C ILE A 278 -4.10 -2.14 29.29
N LEU A 279 -2.82 -2.49 29.37
CA LEU A 279 -1.90 -2.00 30.41
C LEU A 279 -1.19 -0.68 30.04
N GLY A 280 -1.22 -0.30 28.77
CA GLY A 280 -0.49 0.87 28.29
C GLY A 280 1.03 0.63 28.22
N TYR A 281 1.80 1.72 28.18
CA TYR A 281 3.25 1.66 28.25
C TYR A 281 3.72 1.20 29.65
N VAL A 282 4.63 0.24 29.68
CA VAL A 282 5.27 -0.24 30.91
C VAL A 282 6.78 -0.36 30.70
N PRO A 283 7.60 -0.23 31.77
CA PRO A 283 9.04 -0.46 31.69
C PRO A 283 9.39 -1.86 31.16
N LEU A 284 10.57 -2.02 30.57
CA LEU A 284 10.99 -3.26 29.89
C LEU A 284 10.91 -4.50 30.79
N ASP A 285 11.31 -4.43 32.05
CA ASP A 285 11.24 -5.57 32.98
C ASP A 285 9.78 -6.01 33.22
N THR A 286 8.88 -5.05 33.39
CA THR A 286 7.44 -5.30 33.52
C THR A 286 6.88 -5.85 32.21
N PHE A 287 7.34 -5.35 31.07
CA PHE A 287 6.95 -5.85 29.74
C PHE A 287 7.33 -7.33 29.56
N ILE A 288 8.58 -7.69 29.89
CA ILE A 288 9.06 -9.07 29.86
C ILE A 288 8.29 -9.95 30.85
N THR A 289 8.00 -9.43 32.05
CA THR A 289 7.22 -10.14 33.07
C THR A 289 5.81 -10.45 32.57
N CYS A 290 5.10 -9.47 32.00
CA CYS A 290 3.77 -9.67 31.44
C CYS A 290 3.77 -10.69 30.29
N MET A 291 4.82 -10.69 29.45
CA MET A 291 5.00 -11.68 28.38
C MET A 291 5.28 -13.08 28.91
N ALA A 292 6.14 -13.20 29.93
CA ALA A 292 6.44 -14.45 30.62
C ALA A 292 5.20 -15.02 31.32
N ALA A 293 4.27 -14.16 31.73
CA ALA A 293 3.00 -14.53 32.33
C ALA A 293 1.96 -15.04 31.33
N CYS A 294 2.14 -14.87 30.02
CA CYS A 294 1.19 -15.36 29.00
C CYS A 294 1.45 -16.83 28.65
N ASP A 295 0.39 -17.53 28.27
CA ASP A 295 0.49 -18.92 27.75
C ASP A 295 0.69 -18.94 26.24
N VAL A 296 0.12 -17.97 25.53
CA VAL A 296 0.22 -17.82 24.07
C VAL A 296 0.41 -16.35 23.73
N CYS A 297 1.39 -16.05 22.87
CA CYS A 297 1.62 -14.69 22.39
C CYS A 297 1.14 -14.53 20.94
N LEU A 298 0.54 -13.39 20.63
CA LEU A 298 0.15 -13.03 19.27
C LEU A 298 1.06 -11.89 18.81
N ASN A 299 1.84 -12.14 17.76
CA ASN A 299 2.69 -11.15 17.09
C ASN A 299 2.32 -11.07 15.62
N LEU A 300 1.10 -10.56 15.39
CA LEU A 300 0.52 -10.45 14.06
C LEU A 300 0.93 -9.14 13.40
N ARG A 301 0.99 -9.16 12.06
CA ARG A 301 1.26 -7.95 11.30
C ARG A 301 0.71 -7.95 9.87
N ARG A 302 -0.01 -6.89 9.50
CA ARG A 302 -0.37 -6.54 8.11
C ARG A 302 -0.78 -5.06 8.01
N PRO A 303 -0.22 -4.27 7.07
CA PRO A 303 0.90 -4.57 6.18
C PRO A 303 2.26 -4.62 6.93
N THR A 304 3.31 -5.09 6.26
CA THR A 304 4.71 -5.00 6.75
C THR A 304 5.49 -3.94 5.97
N ALA A 305 6.43 -3.27 6.63
CA ALA A 305 7.41 -2.34 6.05
C ALA A 305 8.83 -2.93 6.09
N GLY A 306 8.96 -4.26 6.14
CA GLY A 306 10.25 -4.96 6.15
C GLY A 306 10.90 -5.10 7.52
N GLU A 307 10.32 -4.54 8.58
CA GLU A 307 10.83 -4.59 9.95
C GLU A 307 10.95 -5.99 10.55
N THR A 308 11.76 -6.12 11.60
CA THR A 308 11.79 -7.28 12.49
C THR A 308 11.26 -6.90 13.87
N SER A 309 10.42 -7.77 14.45
CA SER A 309 9.70 -7.47 15.70
C SER A 309 10.52 -7.86 16.93
N GLY A 310 11.04 -6.87 17.66
CA GLY A 310 11.73 -7.12 18.93
C GLY A 310 10.83 -7.77 20.00
N SER A 311 9.50 -7.63 19.95
CA SER A 311 8.59 -8.34 20.86
C SER A 311 8.38 -9.80 20.46
N LEU A 312 8.49 -10.15 19.17
CA LEU A 312 8.45 -11.53 18.70
C LEU A 312 9.67 -12.30 19.21
N VAL A 313 10.87 -11.77 18.98
CA VAL A 313 12.10 -12.47 19.37
C VAL A 313 12.18 -12.64 20.89
N ARG A 314 11.67 -11.68 21.68
CA ARG A 314 11.52 -11.82 23.15
C ARG A 314 10.51 -12.90 23.56
N ALA A 315 9.39 -13.03 22.86
CA ALA A 315 8.41 -14.09 23.13
C ALA A 315 9.01 -15.48 22.87
N LEU A 316 9.75 -15.63 21.77
CA LEU A 316 10.50 -16.85 21.47
C LEU A 316 11.59 -17.12 22.52
N ALA A 317 12.32 -16.09 22.98
CA ALA A 317 13.34 -16.22 24.01
C ALA A 317 12.79 -16.73 25.35
N LEU A 318 11.57 -16.29 25.71
CA LEU A 318 10.82 -16.74 26.87
C LEU A 318 10.20 -18.15 26.70
N GLY A 319 10.37 -18.75 25.53
CA GLY A 319 9.76 -20.04 25.18
C GLY A 319 8.24 -19.98 25.10
N LYS A 320 7.67 -18.87 24.60
CA LYS A 320 6.23 -18.72 24.43
C LYS A 320 5.79 -19.18 23.05
N PRO A 321 4.81 -20.09 22.94
CA PRO A 321 4.21 -20.40 21.66
C PRO A 321 3.59 -19.12 21.09
N THR A 322 3.99 -18.77 19.88
CA THR A 322 3.66 -17.48 19.27
C THR A 322 2.96 -17.68 17.94
N LEU A 323 1.83 -16.99 17.75
CA LEU A 323 1.14 -16.88 16.47
C LEU A 323 1.67 -15.66 15.73
N VAL A 324 2.08 -15.84 14.48
CA VAL A 324 2.65 -14.78 13.64
C VAL A 324 1.94 -14.75 12.29
N SER A 325 1.84 -13.58 11.66
CA SER A 325 1.33 -13.51 10.29
C SER A 325 2.35 -14.11 9.31
N GLU A 326 1.90 -14.90 8.34
CA GLU A 326 2.76 -15.51 7.31
C GLU A 326 3.15 -14.47 6.24
N ILE A 327 3.94 -13.47 6.63
CA ILE A 327 4.39 -12.37 5.77
C ILE A 327 5.75 -11.82 6.21
N GLY A 328 6.56 -11.37 5.25
CA GLY A 328 7.83 -10.70 5.53
C GLY A 328 8.78 -11.52 6.41
N ALA A 329 9.45 -10.84 7.36
CA ALA A 329 10.39 -11.49 8.29
C ALA A 329 9.75 -12.58 9.17
N PHE A 330 8.43 -12.54 9.37
CA PHE A 330 7.70 -13.52 10.17
C PHE A 330 7.57 -14.87 9.44
N ALA A 331 7.45 -14.84 8.11
CA ALA A 331 7.38 -16.04 7.27
C ALA A 331 8.71 -16.82 7.20
N GLU A 332 9.84 -16.15 7.46
CA GLU A 332 11.19 -16.74 7.47
C GLU A 332 11.48 -17.62 8.68
N LEU A 333 10.69 -17.52 9.76
CA LEU A 333 10.86 -18.39 10.91
C LEU A 333 10.70 -19.86 10.49
N PRO A 334 11.46 -20.81 11.08
CA PRO A 334 11.18 -22.23 10.88
C PRO A 334 9.73 -22.59 11.22
N ASP A 335 9.13 -23.50 10.47
CA ASP A 335 7.69 -23.85 10.59
C ASP A 335 7.30 -24.41 11.95
N ASP A 336 8.27 -24.93 12.71
CA ASP A 336 8.07 -25.55 14.01
C ASP A 336 8.38 -24.61 15.19
N VAL A 337 8.88 -23.40 14.93
CA VAL A 337 9.26 -22.38 15.94
C VAL A 337 8.10 -21.47 16.31
N ALA A 338 7.18 -21.21 15.39
CA ALA A 338 6.00 -20.37 15.59
C ALA A 338 4.86 -20.85 14.69
N VAL A 339 3.61 -20.56 15.10
CA VAL A 339 2.44 -20.87 14.29
C VAL A 339 2.22 -19.75 13.29
N LYS A 340 2.35 -20.05 12.00
CA LYS A 340 2.16 -19.08 10.92
C LYS A 340 0.69 -19.02 10.52
N ILE A 341 0.12 -17.82 10.60
CA ILE A 341 -1.26 -17.52 10.26
C ILE A 341 -1.30 -17.04 8.81
N PRO A 342 -1.98 -17.77 7.90
CA PRO A 342 -2.12 -17.35 6.52
C PRO A 342 -2.73 -15.96 6.42
N VAL A 343 -2.16 -15.13 5.55
CA VAL A 343 -2.60 -13.76 5.34
C VAL A 343 -3.67 -13.71 4.23
N ASP A 344 -4.86 -14.19 4.56
CA ASP A 344 -6.02 -14.20 3.66
C ASP A 344 -7.30 -13.70 4.34
N ASP A 345 -8.44 -13.78 3.65
CA ASP A 345 -9.72 -13.28 4.18
C ASP A 345 -10.29 -14.13 5.34
N ASN A 346 -9.69 -15.31 5.59
CA ASN A 346 -10.07 -16.20 6.69
C ASN A 346 -9.14 -16.01 7.91
N GLU A 347 -8.35 -14.92 7.97
CA GLU A 347 -7.40 -14.66 9.06
C GLU A 347 -8.04 -14.79 10.45
N VAL A 348 -9.27 -14.29 10.65
CA VAL A 348 -9.99 -14.43 11.92
C VAL A 348 -10.34 -15.90 12.23
N ASP A 349 -10.71 -16.69 11.22
CA ASP A 349 -10.98 -18.12 11.39
C ASP A 349 -9.69 -18.87 11.72
N TRP A 350 -8.60 -18.62 11.00
CA TRP A 350 -7.29 -19.20 11.31
C TRP A 350 -6.84 -18.87 12.72
N LEU A 351 -6.97 -17.60 13.14
CA LEU A 351 -6.64 -17.19 14.50
C LEU A 351 -7.48 -17.96 15.53
N TYR A 352 -8.78 -18.07 15.32
CA TYR A 352 -9.66 -18.84 16.21
C TYR A 352 -9.22 -20.30 16.31
N GLU A 353 -9.02 -20.99 15.18
CA GLU A 353 -8.64 -22.41 15.14
C GLU A 353 -7.29 -22.66 15.83
N TYR A 354 -6.28 -21.82 15.55
CA TYR A 354 -4.97 -21.99 16.17
C TYR A 354 -4.94 -21.59 17.65
N MET A 355 -5.70 -20.57 18.04
CA MET A 355 -5.87 -20.22 19.46
C MET A 355 -6.57 -21.35 20.21
N GLN A 356 -7.58 -21.98 19.60
CA GLN A 356 -8.29 -23.13 20.16
C GLN A 356 -7.37 -24.35 20.26
N LEU A 357 -6.62 -24.68 19.22
CA LEU A 357 -5.66 -25.79 19.22
C LEU A 357 -4.65 -25.64 20.36
N LEU A 358 -4.03 -24.46 20.49
CA LEU A 358 -3.05 -24.21 21.54
C LEU A 358 -3.69 -24.19 22.93
N LEU A 359 -4.94 -23.74 23.07
CA LEU A 359 -5.67 -23.82 24.34
C LEU A 359 -5.82 -25.27 24.80
N HIS A 360 -6.20 -26.18 23.90
CA HIS A 360 -6.49 -27.59 24.21
C HIS A 360 -5.24 -28.46 24.37
N ASP A 361 -4.12 -28.08 23.78
CA ASP A 361 -2.90 -28.88 23.78
C ASP A 361 -1.73 -28.16 24.49
N PRO A 362 -1.63 -28.28 25.84
CA PRO A 362 -0.50 -27.76 26.60
C PRO A 362 0.86 -28.34 26.19
N ASP A 363 0.90 -29.57 25.70
CA ASP A 363 2.14 -30.23 25.31
C ASP A 363 2.65 -29.67 23.97
N LEU A 364 1.76 -29.44 23.01
CA LEU A 364 2.07 -28.72 21.78
C LEU A 364 2.53 -27.29 22.06
N ARG A 365 1.86 -26.57 22.96
CA ARG A 365 2.29 -25.23 23.43
C ARG A 365 3.73 -25.26 23.94
N ARG A 366 4.04 -26.21 24.82
CA ARG A 366 5.39 -26.38 25.39
C ARG A 366 6.40 -26.71 24.31
N ALA A 367 6.08 -27.64 23.41
CA ALA A 367 6.98 -28.08 22.35
C ALA A 367 7.31 -26.95 21.36
N ILE A 368 6.33 -26.14 20.95
CA ILE A 368 6.58 -24.95 20.11
C ILE A 368 7.44 -23.94 20.85
N GLY A 369 7.12 -23.67 22.13
CA GLY A 369 7.89 -22.76 22.97
C GLY A 369 9.35 -23.18 23.14
N GLU A 370 9.60 -24.45 23.42
CA GLU A 370 10.96 -25.01 23.57
C GLU A 370 11.77 -24.89 22.27
N ARG A 371 11.16 -25.19 21.12
CA ARG A 371 11.82 -25.01 19.81
C ARG A 371 12.10 -23.55 19.51
N GLY A 372 11.17 -22.64 19.80
CA GLY A 372 11.39 -21.21 19.65
C GLY A 372 12.53 -20.68 20.52
N ARG A 373 12.61 -21.14 21.77
CA ARG A 373 13.72 -20.79 22.68
C ARG A 373 15.05 -21.36 22.20
N ALA A 374 15.06 -22.60 21.70
CA ALA A 374 16.26 -23.23 21.15
C ALA A 374 16.76 -22.49 19.89
N TYR A 375 15.85 -22.11 18.99
CA TYR A 375 16.15 -21.27 17.83
C TYR A 375 16.79 -19.95 18.24
N VAL A 376 16.22 -19.26 19.23
CA VAL A 376 16.79 -18.01 19.75
C VAL A 376 18.18 -18.21 20.35
N ALA A 377 18.39 -19.26 21.15
CA ALA A 377 19.68 -19.56 21.74
C ALA A 377 20.76 -19.79 20.68
N GLN A 378 20.39 -20.46 19.57
CA GLN A 378 21.28 -20.80 18.48
C GLN A 378 21.57 -19.60 17.56
N GLU A 379 20.54 -18.85 17.16
CA GLU A 379 20.65 -17.88 16.06
C GLU A 379 20.59 -16.42 16.49
N CYS A 380 19.97 -16.10 17.63
CA CYS A 380 19.69 -14.72 18.07
C CYS A 380 20.49 -14.31 19.32
N SER A 381 21.45 -15.11 19.78
CA SER A 381 22.24 -14.79 20.97
C SER A 381 23.19 -13.61 20.73
N TRP A 382 23.29 -12.72 21.71
CA TRP A 382 24.14 -11.53 21.58
C TRP A 382 25.61 -11.80 21.25
N PRO A 383 26.29 -12.83 21.81
CA PRO A 383 27.65 -13.15 21.39
C PRO A 383 27.75 -13.41 19.88
N ARG A 384 26.87 -14.26 19.34
CA ARG A 384 26.83 -14.59 17.91
C ARG A 384 26.52 -13.37 17.05
N VAL A 385 25.51 -12.59 17.45
CA VAL A 385 25.15 -11.34 16.75
C VAL A 385 26.34 -10.38 16.72
N ALA A 386 26.99 -10.15 17.85
CA ALA A 386 28.15 -9.27 17.93
C ALA A 386 29.35 -9.78 17.10
N ASP A 387 29.59 -11.09 17.05
CA ASP A 387 30.60 -11.69 16.15
C ASP A 387 30.30 -11.37 14.69
N GLN A 388 29.05 -11.57 14.24
CA GLN A 388 28.64 -11.26 12.87
C GLN A 388 28.74 -9.76 12.53
N TYR A 389 28.45 -8.88 13.50
CA TYR A 389 28.66 -7.45 13.34
C TYR A 389 30.15 -7.16 13.09
N VAL A 390 31.03 -7.65 13.96
CA VAL A 390 32.48 -7.39 13.85
C VAL A 390 33.05 -7.97 12.55
N GLU A 391 32.66 -9.19 12.17
CA GLU A 391 33.05 -9.80 10.89
C GLU A 391 32.68 -8.90 9.70
N PHE A 392 31.44 -8.41 9.65
CA PHE A 392 30.99 -7.58 8.54
C PHE A 392 31.69 -6.22 8.54
N LEU A 393 31.84 -5.59 9.71
CA LEU A 393 32.53 -4.31 9.84
C LEU A 393 34.01 -4.41 9.43
N GLN A 394 34.70 -5.49 9.81
CA GLN A 394 36.08 -5.75 9.37
C GLN A 394 36.19 -5.92 7.86
N GLN A 395 35.22 -6.61 7.23
CA GLN A 395 35.19 -6.75 5.77
C GLN A 395 34.98 -5.41 5.05
N ARG A 396 34.37 -4.43 5.71
CA ARG A 396 34.13 -3.08 5.16
C ARG A 396 35.22 -2.08 5.54
N ASN A 397 36.13 -2.45 6.44
CA ASN A 397 37.25 -1.63 6.88
C ASN A 397 38.26 -1.44 5.73
N GLY A 398 38.07 -0.38 4.94
CA GLY A 398 38.95 0.01 3.84
C GLY A 398 38.61 1.43 3.37
N ARG A 399 39.54 2.38 3.54
CA ARG A 399 39.32 3.79 3.16
C ARG A 399 39.20 4.01 1.63
N GLU A 400 39.46 3.00 0.81
CA GLU A 400 39.41 3.12 -0.66
C GLU A 400 37.99 3.30 -1.24
N THR A 401 36.93 3.02 -0.47
CA THR A 401 35.55 3.22 -0.91
C THR A 401 34.99 4.62 -0.63
N ALA A 402 35.72 5.49 0.09
CA ALA A 402 35.21 6.80 0.51
C ALA A 402 35.17 7.85 -0.64
N ASP A 403 35.93 7.65 -1.72
CA ASP A 403 36.06 8.62 -2.83
C ASP A 403 35.24 8.27 -4.08
N ARG A 404 34.42 7.22 -4.05
CA ARG A 404 33.52 6.89 -5.15
C ARG A 404 32.10 7.29 -4.81
N ILE A 405 31.71 8.51 -5.17
CA ILE A 405 30.31 8.84 -5.41
C ILE A 405 29.91 8.04 -6.66
N PRO A 406 29.07 6.99 -6.58
CA PRO A 406 28.57 6.34 -7.78
C PRO A 406 27.66 7.33 -8.51
N GLU A 407 27.80 7.45 -9.84
CA GLU A 407 26.78 8.13 -10.63
C GLU A 407 25.41 7.48 -10.36
N PRO A 408 24.33 8.28 -10.28
CA PRO A 408 23.00 7.75 -10.03
C PRO A 408 22.67 6.67 -11.05
N LEU A 409 22.29 5.48 -10.56
CA LEU A 409 21.83 4.39 -11.42
C LEU A 409 20.67 4.89 -12.27
N PRO A 410 20.73 4.76 -13.61
CA PRO A 410 19.59 5.08 -14.45
C PRO A 410 18.40 4.23 -14.02
N ALA A 411 17.22 4.86 -13.98
CA ALA A 411 15.96 4.18 -13.73
C ALA A 411 15.89 2.94 -14.64
N ALA A 412 15.58 1.78 -14.05
CA ALA A 412 15.55 0.50 -14.74
C ALA A 412 14.76 0.62 -16.05
N ALA A 413 15.48 0.61 -17.18
CA ALA A 413 14.88 0.61 -18.50
C ALA A 413 14.26 -0.77 -18.72
N SER A 414 12.92 -0.80 -18.82
CA SER A 414 12.19 -1.95 -19.30
C SER A 414 12.58 -2.19 -20.76
N SER A 415 13.09 -3.40 -21.03
CA SER A 415 13.51 -3.85 -22.35
C SER A 415 12.34 -3.81 -23.33
N SER A 416 12.45 -3.03 -24.41
CA SER A 416 11.56 -3.13 -25.57
C SER A 416 12.33 -3.57 -26.80
N ALA A 417 12.09 -4.82 -27.20
CA ALA A 417 12.37 -5.30 -28.53
C ALA A 417 11.12 -5.09 -29.40
N GLY A 418 11.29 -4.37 -30.52
CA GLY A 418 10.49 -4.55 -31.74
C GLY A 418 9.13 -3.85 -31.86
N GLN A 419 9.12 -2.84 -32.75
CA GLN A 419 8.04 -2.43 -33.67
C GLN A 419 6.93 -1.46 -33.19
N GLY A 420 6.80 -0.35 -33.94
CA GLY A 420 5.63 0.53 -34.04
C GLY A 420 5.70 1.76 -33.15
N VAL A 421 5.89 2.95 -33.74
CA VAL A 421 5.88 4.24 -33.03
C VAL A 421 4.49 4.47 -32.41
N LYS A 422 4.33 4.14 -31.13
CA LYS A 422 3.25 4.66 -30.28
C LYS A 422 3.65 6.07 -29.81
N PRO A 423 2.75 7.05 -29.82
CA PRO A 423 3.00 8.29 -29.10
C PRO A 423 3.21 7.95 -27.61
N CYS A 424 4.37 8.33 -27.07
CA CYS A 424 4.82 7.97 -25.74
C CYS A 424 4.35 9.05 -24.76
N PHE A 425 3.15 8.90 -24.23
CA PHE A 425 2.67 9.66 -23.07
C PHE A 425 2.40 8.68 -21.94
N SER A 426 2.82 9.07 -20.74
CA SER A 426 2.58 8.31 -19.50
C SER A 426 1.12 8.45 -19.05
N PRO A 427 0.54 7.44 -18.39
CA PRO A 427 -0.78 7.55 -17.76
C PRO A 427 -0.90 8.80 -16.87
N GLU A 428 0.19 9.16 -16.19
CA GLU A 428 0.27 10.30 -15.28
C GLU A 428 0.20 11.66 -16.01
N GLU A 429 0.80 11.77 -17.19
CA GLU A 429 0.71 12.98 -18.04
C GLU A 429 -0.70 13.18 -18.59
N LEU A 430 -1.38 12.09 -18.97
CA LEU A 430 -2.78 12.14 -19.39
C LEU A 430 -3.69 12.52 -18.22
N GLU A 431 -3.49 11.90 -17.05
CA GLU A 431 -4.27 12.19 -15.84
C GLU A 431 -4.18 13.67 -15.46
N GLU A 432 -2.97 14.22 -15.41
CA GLU A 432 -2.75 15.64 -15.09
C GLU A 432 -3.38 16.57 -16.13
N TYR A 433 -3.24 16.23 -17.41
CA TYR A 433 -3.81 17.06 -18.46
C TYR A 433 -5.34 17.10 -18.42
N ILE A 434 -5.98 15.94 -18.21
CA ILE A 434 -7.44 15.85 -18.03
C ILE A 434 -7.86 16.64 -16.78
N LEU A 435 -7.13 16.48 -15.66
CA LEU A 435 -7.41 17.21 -14.43
C LEU A 435 -7.29 18.73 -14.60
N GLY A 436 -6.35 19.21 -15.43
CA GLY A 436 -6.25 20.63 -15.76
C GLY A 436 -7.53 21.20 -16.39
N PHE A 437 -8.27 20.35 -17.12
CA PHE A 437 -9.66 20.47 -17.63
C PHE A 437 -10.75 20.70 -16.54
N SER A 438 -10.41 20.36 -15.31
CA SER A 438 -11.22 20.17 -14.10
C SER A 438 -12.12 21.30 -13.63
N HIS A 439 -11.51 22.48 -13.59
CA HIS A 439 -11.72 23.41 -12.47
C HIS A 439 -12.82 24.43 -12.70
N SER A 440 -13.60 24.24 -13.76
CA SER A 440 -14.71 25.13 -14.12
C SER A 440 -15.92 24.98 -13.17
N SER A 441 -16.02 23.87 -12.42
CA SER A 441 -17.06 23.65 -11.41
C SER A 441 -16.64 22.58 -10.39
N PRO A 442 -16.94 22.72 -9.08
CA PRO A 442 -16.65 21.70 -8.06
C PRO A 442 -17.26 20.32 -8.38
N LEU A 443 -18.45 20.28 -8.98
CA LEU A 443 -19.11 19.02 -9.40
C LEU A 443 -18.34 18.32 -10.53
N MET A 444 -17.70 19.09 -11.41
CA MET A 444 -16.88 18.56 -12.51
C MET A 444 -15.57 17.98 -11.96
N GLU A 445 -14.97 18.66 -10.98
CA GLU A 445 -13.76 18.22 -10.31
C GLU A 445 -13.97 16.89 -9.56
N ASP A 446 -15.06 16.78 -8.79
CA ASP A 446 -15.42 15.54 -8.08
C ASP A 446 -15.66 14.37 -9.05
N TYR A 447 -16.34 14.62 -10.18
CA TYR A 447 -16.59 13.62 -11.21
C TYR A 447 -15.30 13.15 -11.88
N VAL A 448 -14.43 14.07 -12.30
CA VAL A 448 -13.16 13.71 -12.95
C VAL A 448 -12.24 12.98 -11.98
N LEU A 449 -12.20 13.38 -10.71
CA LEU A 449 -11.44 12.67 -9.68
C LEU A 449 -11.95 11.23 -9.47
N LEU A 450 -13.26 11.03 -9.43
CA LEU A 450 -13.84 9.69 -9.31
C LEU A 450 -13.51 8.81 -10.53
N HIS A 451 -13.61 9.37 -11.74
CA HIS A 451 -13.49 8.62 -12.99
C HIS A 451 -12.11 8.68 -13.66
N ARG A 452 -11.10 9.30 -13.03
CA ARG A 452 -9.78 9.55 -13.64
C ARG A 452 -9.11 8.31 -14.25
N LYS A 453 -9.15 7.16 -13.55
CA LYS A 453 -8.60 5.89 -14.07
C LYS A 453 -9.29 5.47 -15.37
N ARG A 454 -10.63 5.58 -15.40
CA ARG A 454 -11.43 5.30 -16.60
C ARG A 454 -11.07 6.25 -17.72
N LEU A 455 -11.02 7.54 -17.47
CA LEU A 455 -10.73 8.56 -18.48
C LEU A 455 -9.34 8.37 -19.12
N VAL A 456 -8.32 8.13 -18.30
CA VAL A 456 -6.96 7.84 -18.76
C VAL A 456 -6.93 6.55 -19.58
N HIS A 457 -7.56 5.49 -19.07
CA HIS A 457 -7.57 4.20 -19.76
C HIS A 457 -8.32 4.26 -21.10
N THR A 458 -9.44 4.98 -21.17
CA THR A 458 -10.16 5.25 -22.44
C THR A 458 -9.22 5.88 -23.48
N LEU A 459 -8.38 6.84 -23.09
CA LEU A 459 -7.39 7.44 -24.01
C LEU A 459 -6.28 6.46 -24.42
N GLN A 460 -5.83 5.60 -23.51
CA GLN A 460 -4.81 4.59 -23.80
C GLN A 460 -5.28 3.55 -24.81
N ILE A 461 -6.54 3.13 -24.74
CA ILE A 461 -7.12 2.17 -25.67
C ILE A 461 -7.57 2.83 -26.98
N THR A 462 -7.82 4.15 -26.98
CA THR A 462 -8.20 4.89 -28.19
C THR A 462 -7.03 4.92 -29.18
N PRO A 463 -7.23 4.46 -30.43
CA PRO A 463 -6.18 4.53 -31.45
C PRO A 463 -5.74 5.98 -31.72
N PRO A 464 -4.46 6.23 -32.02
CA PRO A 464 -4.04 7.55 -32.48
C PRO A 464 -4.65 7.86 -33.85
N GLY A 465 -5.04 9.11 -34.06
CA GLY A 465 -5.40 9.67 -35.36
C GLY A 465 -4.24 10.43 -36.00
N GLY A 466 -4.52 11.06 -37.14
CA GLY A 466 -3.65 12.06 -37.77
C GLY A 466 -4.32 13.42 -37.94
N PRO A 467 -3.57 14.43 -38.43
CA PRO A 467 -4.05 15.80 -38.58
C PRO A 467 -5.24 15.99 -39.53
N GLN A 468 -5.58 14.97 -40.32
CA GLN A 468 -6.74 14.97 -41.24
C GLN A 468 -7.90 14.11 -40.71
N ASP A 469 -7.66 13.34 -39.66
CA ASP A 469 -8.66 12.46 -39.06
C ASP A 469 -9.57 13.23 -38.13
N ARG A 470 -10.83 12.82 -38.10
CA ARG A 470 -11.87 13.37 -37.24
C ARG A 470 -12.27 12.34 -36.19
N VAL A 471 -12.46 12.80 -34.95
CA VAL A 471 -12.99 11.98 -33.85
C VAL A 471 -14.27 12.60 -33.30
N LEU A 472 -15.25 11.75 -33.00
CA LEU A 472 -16.51 12.14 -32.36
C LEU A 472 -16.58 11.55 -30.94
N GLU A 473 -16.85 12.40 -29.94
CA GLU A 473 -17.20 11.97 -28.59
C GLU A 473 -18.71 12.12 -28.39
N LEU A 474 -19.41 10.99 -28.26
CA LEU A 474 -20.84 10.97 -27.91
C LEU A 474 -20.99 11.16 -26.39
N GLY A 475 -21.93 12.01 -25.96
CA GLY A 475 -22.08 12.34 -24.53
C GLY A 475 -20.98 13.28 -24.02
N CYS A 476 -20.57 14.23 -24.85
CA CYS A 476 -19.40 15.08 -24.63
C CYS A 476 -19.60 16.11 -23.51
N TYR A 477 -18.72 16.06 -22.51
CA TYR A 477 -18.61 17.04 -21.42
C TYR A 477 -17.29 17.85 -21.46
N LEU A 478 -16.55 17.78 -22.56
CA LEU A 478 -15.22 18.38 -22.75
C LEU A 478 -14.10 17.85 -21.82
N GLN A 479 -14.28 16.67 -21.25
CA GLN A 479 -13.29 16.06 -20.33
C GLN A 479 -12.17 15.36 -21.11
N LEU A 480 -12.51 14.58 -22.14
CA LEU A 480 -11.55 13.83 -22.97
C LEU A 480 -11.16 14.60 -24.24
N THR A 481 -12.05 15.46 -24.75
CA THR A 481 -11.86 16.18 -26.02
C THR A 481 -10.54 16.93 -26.17
N PRO A 482 -9.99 17.61 -25.14
CA PRO A 482 -8.70 18.27 -25.31
C PRO A 482 -7.57 17.27 -25.55
N ALA A 483 -7.62 16.12 -24.86
CA ALA A 483 -6.58 15.10 -24.90
C ALA A 483 -6.58 14.34 -26.22
N LEU A 484 -7.75 14.12 -26.82
CA LEU A 484 -7.89 13.55 -28.15
C LEU A 484 -7.12 14.38 -29.20
N ARG A 485 -7.21 15.71 -29.15
CA ARG A 485 -6.48 16.59 -30.06
C ARG A 485 -4.98 16.60 -29.76
N LYS A 486 -4.62 16.80 -28.50
CA LYS A 486 -3.22 17.03 -28.09
C LYS A 486 -2.36 15.77 -28.14
N TYR A 487 -2.85 14.67 -27.59
CA TYR A 487 -2.06 13.44 -27.41
C TYR A 487 -2.34 12.41 -28.49
N LEU A 488 -3.57 12.31 -28.99
CA LEU A 488 -3.95 11.33 -30.00
C LEU A 488 -3.94 11.90 -31.43
N GLY A 489 -3.59 13.18 -31.61
CA GLY A 489 -3.22 13.75 -32.91
C GLY A 489 -4.36 14.01 -33.89
N TYR A 490 -5.62 13.92 -33.44
CA TYR A 490 -6.79 14.19 -34.29
C TYR A 490 -6.86 15.66 -34.71
N GLY A 491 -7.00 15.89 -36.01
CA GLY A 491 -7.13 17.25 -36.58
C GLY A 491 -8.45 17.93 -36.22
N GLU A 492 -9.53 17.16 -36.10
CA GLU A 492 -10.84 17.66 -35.68
C GLU A 492 -11.40 16.78 -34.56
N VAL A 493 -11.69 17.41 -33.42
CA VAL A 493 -12.44 16.79 -32.32
C VAL A 493 -13.83 17.41 -32.30
N ARG A 494 -14.87 16.58 -32.33
CA ARG A 494 -16.27 16.99 -32.31
C ARG A 494 -16.99 16.26 -31.18
N GLY A 495 -17.94 16.93 -30.53
CA GLY A 495 -18.78 16.34 -29.50
C GLY A 495 -20.23 16.18 -29.96
N SER A 496 -20.99 15.38 -29.24
CA SER A 496 -22.45 15.44 -29.25
C SER A 496 -23.03 15.35 -27.85
N TYR A 497 -24.25 15.87 -27.68
CA TYR A 497 -24.97 15.80 -26.42
C TYR A 497 -26.48 15.67 -26.65
N TYR A 498 -27.22 15.17 -25.66
CA TYR A 498 -28.68 15.08 -25.78
C TYR A 498 -29.31 16.48 -25.88
N GLY A 499 -30.18 16.66 -26.87
CA GLY A 499 -30.89 17.91 -27.08
C GLY A 499 -31.60 17.98 -28.44
N PRO A 500 -32.21 19.12 -28.78
CA PRO A 500 -32.96 19.29 -30.02
C PRO A 500 -32.06 19.17 -31.26
N ALA A 501 -32.40 18.24 -32.16
CA ALA A 501 -31.73 18.02 -33.43
C ALA A 501 -31.56 19.32 -34.25
N GLY A 502 -30.41 19.49 -34.88
CA GLY A 502 -30.09 20.62 -35.75
C GLY A 502 -29.53 21.86 -35.02
N GLN A 503 -29.32 21.78 -33.71
CA GLN A 503 -28.61 22.79 -32.94
C GLN A 503 -27.16 22.35 -32.65
N THR A 504 -26.23 23.31 -32.69
CA THR A 504 -24.83 23.09 -32.37
C THR A 504 -24.36 24.13 -31.38
N ASN A 505 -23.81 23.68 -30.26
CA ASN A 505 -23.16 24.54 -29.27
C ASN A 505 -21.65 24.53 -29.52
N CYS A 506 -20.97 25.64 -29.25
CA CYS A 506 -19.50 25.71 -29.30
C CYS A 506 -18.94 26.14 -27.95
N PRO A 507 -19.08 25.31 -26.89
CA PRO A 507 -18.53 25.63 -25.59
C PRO A 507 -17.00 25.66 -25.63
N ALA A 508 -16.43 26.48 -24.76
CA ALA A 508 -14.99 26.54 -24.52
C ALA A 508 -14.72 26.19 -23.05
N THR A 509 -13.64 25.45 -22.82
CA THR A 509 -13.08 25.17 -21.51
C THR A 509 -11.63 25.66 -21.47
N ALA A 510 -11.15 26.05 -20.30
CA ALA A 510 -9.79 26.50 -20.10
C ALA A 510 -9.12 25.61 -19.05
N SER A 511 -7.89 25.19 -19.33
CA SER A 511 -7.09 24.48 -18.35
C SER A 511 -6.56 25.44 -17.27
N ILE A 512 -6.09 24.88 -16.15
CA ILE A 512 -5.35 25.64 -15.12
C ILE A 512 -4.11 26.37 -15.64
N THR A 513 -3.55 25.91 -16.75
CA THR A 513 -2.37 26.53 -17.38
C THR A 513 -2.73 27.64 -18.36
N GLY A 514 -4.03 27.92 -18.55
CA GLY A 514 -4.53 28.90 -19.51
C GLY A 514 -4.73 28.38 -20.93
N GLU A 515 -4.41 27.10 -21.20
CA GLU A 515 -4.74 26.46 -22.49
C GLU A 515 -6.26 26.44 -22.69
N VAL A 516 -6.77 27.10 -23.74
CA VAL A 516 -8.20 27.12 -24.08
C VAL A 516 -8.49 26.05 -25.14
N PHE A 517 -9.49 25.22 -24.87
CA PHE A 517 -10.02 24.24 -25.80
C PHE A 517 -11.49 24.54 -26.10
N SER A 518 -11.87 24.49 -27.37
CA SER A 518 -13.26 24.51 -27.80
C SER A 518 -13.47 23.51 -28.92
N CYS A 519 -14.67 22.94 -28.96
CA CYS A 519 -15.15 22.13 -30.08
C CYS A 519 -16.65 22.33 -30.27
N SER A 520 -17.13 22.01 -31.46
CA SER A 520 -18.57 21.95 -31.72
C SER A 520 -19.18 20.73 -31.05
N ILE A 521 -20.31 20.93 -30.37
CA ILE A 521 -21.14 19.89 -29.76
C ILE A 521 -22.51 19.94 -30.44
N ASP A 522 -22.83 18.93 -31.24
CA ASP A 522 -24.14 18.84 -31.89
C ASP A 522 -25.16 18.20 -30.97
N LEU A 523 -26.36 18.77 -30.94
CA LEU A 523 -27.46 18.26 -30.12
C LEU A 523 -28.35 17.34 -30.96
N PHE A 524 -28.58 16.13 -30.45
CA PHE A 524 -29.54 15.17 -31.01
C PHE A 524 -29.83 14.05 -30.00
N ASP A 525 -30.95 13.35 -30.19
CA ASP A 525 -31.28 12.14 -29.44
C ASP A 525 -30.60 10.93 -30.09
N ALA A 526 -29.57 10.39 -29.44
CA ALA A 526 -28.80 9.25 -29.95
C ALA A 526 -29.64 7.97 -30.13
N GLU A 527 -30.77 7.85 -29.43
CA GLU A 527 -31.67 6.69 -29.50
C GLU A 527 -32.69 6.79 -30.65
N ARG A 528 -32.93 7.98 -31.19
CA ARG A 528 -34.05 8.23 -32.12
C ARG A 528 -33.67 8.95 -33.39
N ASP A 529 -32.79 9.94 -33.29
CA ASP A 529 -32.47 10.81 -34.41
C ASP A 529 -31.46 10.16 -35.35
N ARG A 530 -31.50 10.60 -36.60
CA ARG A 530 -30.38 10.38 -37.53
C ARG A 530 -29.27 11.37 -37.16
N PHE A 531 -28.04 10.88 -36.99
CA PHE A 531 -26.93 11.74 -36.60
C PHE A 531 -26.64 12.74 -37.72
N PRO A 532 -26.36 14.02 -37.40
CA PRO A 532 -26.22 15.12 -38.37
C PRO A 532 -24.86 15.09 -39.11
N TYR A 533 -24.41 13.90 -39.48
CA TYR A 533 -23.10 13.61 -40.05
C TYR A 533 -23.25 12.80 -41.34
N THR A 534 -22.34 13.03 -42.29
CA THR A 534 -22.28 12.25 -43.52
C THR A 534 -21.71 10.85 -43.27
N ASP A 535 -21.99 9.92 -44.17
CA ASP A 535 -21.43 8.57 -44.11
C ASP A 535 -19.90 8.63 -44.16
N GLY A 536 -19.23 7.85 -43.32
CA GLY A 536 -17.77 7.79 -43.29
C GLY A 536 -17.06 9.10 -42.92
N GLN A 537 -17.68 9.98 -42.14
CA GLN A 537 -17.09 11.26 -41.73
C GLN A 537 -15.99 11.12 -40.66
N PHE A 538 -16.05 10.12 -39.78
CA PHE A 538 -15.16 10.01 -38.63
C PHE A 538 -14.23 8.80 -38.74
N ARG A 539 -12.98 8.98 -38.30
CA ARG A 539 -12.01 7.90 -38.13
C ARG A 539 -12.31 7.09 -36.88
N THR A 540 -12.72 7.77 -35.81
CA THR A 540 -12.96 7.17 -34.51
C THR A 540 -14.20 7.78 -33.85
N VAL A 541 -14.99 6.96 -33.17
CA VAL A 541 -16.13 7.39 -32.35
C VAL A 541 -15.96 6.85 -30.94
N LEU A 542 -16.04 7.72 -29.94
CA LEU A 542 -16.08 7.39 -28.52
C LEU A 542 -17.55 7.39 -28.06
N CYS A 543 -17.98 6.29 -27.45
CA CYS A 543 -19.29 6.11 -26.82
C CYS A 543 -19.05 5.67 -25.36
N CYS A 544 -18.68 6.61 -24.51
CA CYS A 544 -18.29 6.33 -23.14
C CYS A 544 -19.40 6.77 -22.19
N GLU A 545 -19.90 5.84 -21.38
CA GLU A 545 -20.91 6.05 -20.34
C GLU A 545 -22.20 6.72 -20.86
N LEU A 546 -22.66 6.22 -22.00
CA LEU A 546 -23.85 6.73 -22.68
C LEU A 546 -24.92 5.65 -22.85
N ILE A 547 -24.50 4.43 -23.20
CA ILE A 547 -25.41 3.34 -23.58
C ILE A 547 -26.32 2.90 -22.42
N GLU A 548 -25.87 3.06 -21.19
CA GLU A 548 -26.62 2.76 -19.96
C GLU A 548 -27.79 3.71 -19.71
N HIS A 549 -27.78 4.89 -20.31
CA HIS A 549 -28.85 5.88 -20.16
C HIS A 549 -29.97 5.67 -21.18
N LEU A 550 -29.71 4.91 -22.26
CA LEU A 550 -30.69 4.61 -23.30
C LEU A 550 -31.83 3.76 -22.75
N SER A 551 -33.06 4.08 -23.14
CA SER A 551 -34.28 3.56 -22.50
C SER A 551 -35.05 2.57 -23.37
N THR A 552 -34.79 2.58 -24.68
CA THR A 552 -35.62 1.94 -25.70
C THR A 552 -34.82 1.09 -26.67
N ASP A 553 -33.81 1.63 -27.37
CA ASP A 553 -33.20 0.98 -28.54
C ASP A 553 -31.74 1.42 -28.79
N PRO A 554 -30.75 0.76 -28.16
CA PRO A 554 -29.34 1.10 -28.36
C PRO A 554 -28.81 0.75 -29.77
N MET A 555 -29.45 -0.18 -30.51
CA MET A 555 -29.01 -0.53 -31.87
C MET A 555 -29.22 0.62 -32.87
N GLN A 556 -30.13 1.57 -32.61
CA GLN A 556 -30.24 2.77 -33.43
C GLN A 556 -28.96 3.59 -33.38
N MET A 557 -28.46 3.87 -32.17
CA MET A 557 -27.19 4.55 -31.95
C MET A 557 -26.05 3.80 -32.63
N MET A 558 -25.97 2.48 -32.43
CA MET A 558 -24.91 1.65 -33.02
C MET A 558 -24.93 1.63 -34.55
N ALA A 559 -26.11 1.64 -35.16
CA ALA A 559 -26.27 1.71 -36.62
C ALA A 559 -25.78 3.06 -37.18
N GLU A 560 -26.10 4.16 -36.49
CA GLU A 560 -25.61 5.49 -36.88
C GLU A 560 -24.10 5.62 -36.66
N ILE A 561 -23.55 5.11 -35.56
CA ILE A 561 -22.09 5.02 -35.34
C ILE A 561 -21.42 4.25 -36.49
N ASN A 562 -21.98 3.09 -36.87
CA ASN A 562 -21.49 2.34 -38.02
C ASN A 562 -21.50 3.21 -39.27
N ARG A 563 -22.63 3.85 -39.59
CA ARG A 563 -22.77 4.69 -40.79
C ARG A 563 -21.73 5.80 -40.88
N ILE A 564 -21.50 6.53 -39.79
CA ILE A 564 -20.62 7.71 -39.78
C ILE A 564 -19.13 7.37 -39.71
N LEU A 565 -18.76 6.13 -39.36
CA LEU A 565 -17.37 5.68 -39.33
C LEU A 565 -16.86 5.32 -40.73
N VAL A 566 -15.64 5.73 -41.05
CA VAL A 566 -14.93 5.27 -42.26
C VAL A 566 -14.76 3.75 -42.25
N PRO A 567 -14.62 3.08 -43.41
CA PRO A 567 -14.22 1.67 -43.44
C PRO A 567 -12.93 1.45 -42.64
N GLY A 568 -12.93 0.46 -41.73
CA GLY A 568 -11.82 0.21 -40.82
C GLY A 568 -11.61 1.26 -39.73
N GLY A 569 -12.56 2.19 -39.54
CA GLY A 569 -12.59 3.12 -38.40
C GLY A 569 -12.90 2.42 -37.09
N SER A 570 -12.65 3.11 -35.97
CA SER A 570 -12.70 2.50 -34.63
C SER A 570 -13.84 3.04 -33.78
N LEU A 571 -14.54 2.15 -33.09
CA LEU A 571 -15.43 2.45 -31.98
C LEU A 571 -14.68 2.18 -30.67
N VAL A 572 -14.73 3.13 -29.74
CA VAL A 572 -14.30 2.94 -28.35
C VAL A 572 -15.51 3.13 -27.46
N LEU A 573 -15.91 2.08 -26.74
CA LEU A 573 -17.09 2.05 -25.89
C LEU A 573 -16.70 1.74 -24.45
N SER A 574 -17.30 2.46 -23.49
CA SER A 574 -17.26 2.09 -22.08
C SER A 574 -18.61 2.25 -21.41
N THR A 575 -18.89 1.40 -20.42
CA THR A 575 -20.13 1.40 -19.64
C THR A 575 -19.96 0.56 -18.36
N SER A 576 -20.85 0.75 -17.37
CA SER A 576 -20.87 -0.06 -16.14
C SER A 576 -21.04 -1.57 -16.39
N ASN A 577 -20.35 -2.38 -15.58
CA ASN A 577 -20.43 -3.83 -15.59
C ASN A 577 -21.32 -4.38 -14.46
N ILE A 578 -22.54 -4.82 -14.79
CA ILE A 578 -23.47 -5.42 -13.82
C ILE A 578 -23.03 -6.81 -13.32
N THR A 579 -21.98 -7.38 -13.92
CA THR A 579 -21.39 -8.66 -13.50
C THR A 579 -20.06 -8.50 -12.74
N SER A 580 -19.74 -7.28 -12.30
CA SER A 580 -18.54 -6.99 -11.52
C SER A 580 -18.48 -7.76 -10.19
N LEU A 581 -17.29 -7.85 -9.58
CA LEU A 581 -17.14 -8.45 -8.24
C LEU A 581 -18.01 -7.75 -7.19
N ARG A 582 -18.16 -6.42 -7.31
CA ARG A 582 -19.07 -5.61 -6.51
C ARG A 582 -20.52 -6.01 -6.67
N SER A 583 -20.98 -6.17 -7.90
CA SER A 583 -22.36 -6.58 -8.21
C SER A 583 -22.65 -7.99 -7.70
N VAL A 584 -21.70 -8.92 -7.87
CA VAL A 584 -21.83 -10.29 -7.34
C VAL A 584 -21.88 -10.26 -5.81
N HIS A 585 -21.00 -9.51 -5.15
CA HIS A 585 -21.04 -9.33 -3.70
C HIS A 585 -22.38 -8.78 -3.22
N ALA A 586 -22.91 -7.76 -3.90
CA ALA A 586 -24.19 -7.14 -3.57
C ALA A 586 -25.33 -8.18 -3.59
N VAL A 587 -25.42 -8.99 -4.65
CA VAL A 587 -26.43 -10.06 -4.78
C VAL A 587 -26.33 -11.07 -3.65
N LEU A 588 -25.12 -11.52 -3.31
CA LEU A 588 -24.90 -12.50 -2.24
C LEU A 588 -25.39 -12.00 -0.86
N HIS A 589 -25.46 -10.68 -0.68
CA HIS A 589 -25.93 -10.04 0.54
C HIS A 589 -27.36 -9.49 0.43
N GLY A 590 -28.08 -9.79 -0.66
CA GLY A 590 -29.45 -9.34 -0.87
C GLY A 590 -29.60 -7.87 -1.28
N TYR A 591 -28.52 -7.23 -1.76
CA TYR A 591 -28.53 -5.87 -2.30
C TYR A 591 -28.71 -5.88 -3.83
N HIS A 592 -29.16 -4.74 -4.36
CA HIS A 592 -29.31 -4.55 -5.81
C HIS A 592 -27.93 -4.55 -6.52
N PRO A 593 -27.77 -5.28 -7.64
CA PRO A 593 -26.47 -5.47 -8.29
C PRO A 593 -25.93 -4.25 -9.06
N GLY A 594 -26.80 -3.31 -9.41
CA GLY A 594 -26.42 -2.17 -10.23
C GLY A 594 -25.41 -1.25 -9.55
N VAL A 595 -24.48 -0.67 -10.29
CA VAL A 595 -23.44 0.21 -9.77
C VAL A 595 -23.98 1.63 -9.54
N PHE A 596 -24.78 2.17 -10.46
CA PHE A 596 -25.37 3.52 -10.39
C PHE A 596 -26.90 3.50 -10.58
N HIS A 597 -27.58 2.66 -9.80
CA HIS A 597 -29.02 2.41 -9.88
C HIS A 597 -29.87 3.29 -8.93
N THR A 598 -29.24 4.00 -7.99
CA THR A 598 -29.93 4.77 -6.94
C THR A 598 -30.63 6.00 -7.50
N TYR A 599 -31.82 6.32 -6.97
CA TYR A 599 -32.49 7.58 -7.29
C TYR A 599 -31.67 8.78 -6.81
N ILE A 600 -31.45 9.73 -7.72
CA ILE A 600 -30.71 10.97 -7.42
C ILE A 600 -31.71 11.99 -6.87
N LYS A 601 -31.37 12.61 -5.74
CA LYS A 601 -32.18 13.68 -5.15
C LYS A 601 -32.14 14.88 -6.11
N PRO A 602 -33.29 15.49 -6.46
CA PRO A 602 -33.29 16.69 -7.29
C PRO A 602 -32.45 17.80 -6.64
N ASN A 603 -31.73 18.55 -7.46
CA ASN A 603 -31.02 19.76 -7.01
C ASN A 603 -32.01 20.88 -6.64
N GLU A 604 -31.52 22.01 -6.13
CA GLU A 604 -32.36 23.14 -5.70
C GLU A 604 -33.27 23.71 -6.82
N GLU A 605 -32.94 23.43 -8.09
CA GLU A 605 -33.73 23.80 -9.27
C GLU A 605 -34.71 22.71 -9.73
N GLY A 606 -34.80 21.59 -9.00
CA GLY A 606 -35.65 20.44 -9.34
C GLY A 606 -35.13 19.57 -10.50
N LYS A 607 -33.90 19.80 -10.98
CA LYS A 607 -33.27 18.96 -12.00
C LYS A 607 -32.64 17.72 -11.36
N VAL A 608 -32.76 16.59 -12.04
CA VAL A 608 -32.22 15.29 -11.62
C VAL A 608 -31.24 14.83 -12.67
N ASP A 609 -30.05 14.40 -12.26
CA ASP A 609 -29.08 13.79 -13.17
C ASP A 609 -29.65 12.47 -13.74
N PRO A 610 -29.32 12.13 -15.00
CA PRO A 610 -29.81 10.90 -15.61
C PRO A 610 -29.28 9.67 -14.86
N ARG A 611 -30.19 8.80 -14.43
CA ARG A 611 -29.85 7.50 -13.84
C ARG A 611 -29.52 6.48 -14.94
N HIS A 612 -28.90 5.36 -14.56
CA HIS A 612 -28.75 4.23 -15.47
C HIS A 612 -30.13 3.58 -15.69
N SER A 613 -30.55 3.54 -16.95
CA SER A 613 -31.76 2.83 -17.40
C SER A 613 -31.51 1.32 -17.39
N ARG A 614 -30.32 0.90 -17.83
CA ARG A 614 -29.85 -0.50 -17.83
C ARG A 614 -28.34 -0.55 -17.79
N GLU A 615 -27.77 -1.45 -16.99
CA GLU A 615 -26.34 -1.76 -17.01
C GLU A 615 -26.08 -3.08 -17.76
N TYR A 616 -24.86 -3.26 -18.26
CA TYR A 616 -24.54 -4.31 -19.22
C TYR A 616 -23.52 -5.31 -18.69
N THR A 617 -23.46 -6.47 -19.34
CA THR A 617 -22.38 -7.45 -19.20
C THR A 617 -21.40 -7.34 -20.38
N PRO A 618 -20.12 -7.75 -20.21
CA PRO A 618 -19.14 -7.76 -21.30
C PRO A 618 -19.61 -8.57 -22.52
N ARG A 619 -20.35 -9.64 -22.26
CA ARG A 619 -20.91 -10.51 -23.31
C ARG A 619 -21.98 -9.80 -24.14
N GLU A 620 -22.89 -9.08 -23.50
CA GLU A 620 -23.91 -8.29 -24.21
C GLU A 620 -23.29 -7.17 -25.05
N ILE A 621 -22.23 -6.52 -24.55
CA ILE A 621 -21.49 -5.51 -25.31
C ILE A 621 -20.84 -6.12 -26.55
N ALA A 622 -20.20 -7.29 -26.43
CA ALA A 622 -19.62 -7.98 -27.58
C ALA A 622 -20.69 -8.30 -28.65
N TRP A 623 -21.83 -8.88 -28.24
CA TRP A 623 -22.94 -9.18 -29.16
C TRP A 623 -23.49 -7.95 -29.87
N LEU A 624 -23.72 -6.87 -29.12
CA LEU A 624 -24.24 -5.63 -29.67
C LEU A 624 -23.29 -5.05 -30.73
N VAL A 625 -21.99 -5.00 -30.42
CA VAL A 625 -20.95 -4.47 -31.29
C VAL A 625 -20.80 -5.32 -32.56
N GLU A 626 -20.81 -6.65 -32.43
CA GLU A 626 -20.75 -7.56 -33.58
C GLU A 626 -21.99 -7.45 -34.48
N ALA A 627 -23.18 -7.39 -33.90
CA ALA A 627 -24.44 -7.20 -34.63
C ALA A 627 -24.45 -5.86 -35.39
N ALA A 628 -23.81 -4.83 -34.84
CA ALA A 628 -23.65 -3.53 -35.46
C ALA A 628 -22.58 -3.48 -36.58
N GLY A 629 -21.95 -4.60 -36.94
CA GLY A 629 -21.01 -4.69 -38.07
C GLY A 629 -19.55 -4.39 -37.72
N PHE A 630 -19.18 -4.55 -36.45
CA PHE A 630 -17.81 -4.37 -35.96
C PHE A 630 -17.15 -5.69 -35.59
N GLU A 631 -15.83 -5.68 -35.57
CA GLU A 631 -14.99 -6.73 -34.99
C GLU A 631 -14.42 -6.22 -33.67
N VAL A 632 -14.61 -6.96 -32.57
CA VAL A 632 -14.05 -6.61 -31.26
C VAL A 632 -12.55 -6.88 -31.27
N GLU A 633 -11.74 -5.84 -31.11
CA GLU A 633 -10.27 -5.94 -31.03
C GLU A 633 -9.78 -5.99 -29.58
N LEU A 634 -10.55 -5.45 -28.65
CA LEU A 634 -10.26 -5.40 -27.22
C LEU A 634 -11.58 -5.47 -26.46
N LEU A 635 -11.66 -6.38 -25.49
CA LEU A 635 -12.73 -6.43 -24.50
C LEU A 635 -12.08 -6.71 -23.15
N GLU A 636 -12.10 -5.72 -22.26
CA GLU A 636 -11.53 -5.82 -20.93
C GLU A 636 -12.41 -5.13 -19.90
N THR A 637 -12.06 -5.27 -18.63
CA THR A 637 -12.75 -4.58 -17.53
C THR A 637 -11.76 -3.96 -16.57
N GLY A 638 -12.12 -2.82 -15.98
CA GLY A 638 -11.31 -2.15 -14.97
C GLY A 638 -12.16 -1.60 -13.83
N ASP A 639 -11.52 -0.97 -12.85
CA ASP A 639 -12.17 -0.47 -11.64
C ASP A 639 -12.28 1.06 -11.65
N TYR A 640 -13.36 1.60 -11.06
CA TYR A 640 -13.47 3.06 -10.86
C TYR A 640 -12.46 3.55 -9.82
N GLY A 641 -12.21 2.73 -8.78
CA GLY A 641 -11.51 3.14 -7.57
C GLY A 641 -10.36 2.23 -7.14
N ARG A 642 -10.15 2.13 -5.82
CA ARG A 642 -9.26 1.14 -5.22
C ARG A 642 -10.01 -0.20 -5.10
N PRO A 643 -9.32 -1.35 -5.21
CA PRO A 643 -9.95 -2.64 -4.99
C PRO A 643 -10.60 -2.69 -3.60
N GLU A 644 -11.84 -3.12 -3.54
CA GLU A 644 -12.56 -3.23 -2.27
C GLU A 644 -12.09 -4.48 -1.50
N PRO A 645 -12.07 -4.45 -0.15
CA PRO A 645 -11.56 -5.56 0.66
C PRO A 645 -12.28 -6.90 0.41
N TYR A 646 -13.51 -6.87 -0.10
CA TYR A 646 -14.31 -8.07 -0.36
C TYR A 646 -14.08 -8.69 -1.76
N PHE A 647 -13.36 -8.01 -2.67
CA PHE A 647 -13.11 -8.54 -4.03
C PHE A 647 -12.42 -9.92 -4.03
N PRO A 648 -11.36 -10.19 -3.24
CA PRO A 648 -10.67 -11.49 -3.25
C PRO A 648 -11.55 -12.67 -2.83
N TRP A 649 -12.37 -12.52 -1.79
CA TRP A 649 -13.32 -13.57 -1.37
C TRP A 649 -14.34 -13.90 -2.45
N VAL A 650 -14.91 -12.88 -3.13
CA VAL A 650 -15.87 -13.10 -4.23
C VAL A 650 -15.20 -13.86 -5.38
N GLN A 651 -13.96 -13.50 -5.73
CA GLN A 651 -13.18 -14.21 -6.75
C GLN A 651 -12.95 -15.68 -6.35
N LYS A 652 -12.53 -15.94 -5.11
CA LYS A 652 -12.30 -17.29 -4.58
C LYS A 652 -13.59 -18.11 -4.56
N MET A 653 -14.73 -17.50 -4.24
CA MET A 653 -16.04 -18.14 -4.30
C MET A 653 -16.42 -18.51 -5.74
N LEU A 654 -16.27 -17.58 -6.70
CA LEU A 654 -16.51 -17.86 -8.12
C LEU A 654 -15.64 -19.01 -8.61
N GLN A 655 -14.35 -19.04 -8.26
CA GLN A 655 -13.44 -20.15 -8.59
C GLN A 655 -13.91 -21.49 -8.00
N LYS A 656 -14.35 -21.53 -6.74
CA LYS A 656 -14.91 -22.74 -6.11
C LYS A 656 -16.17 -23.24 -6.80
N LEU A 657 -16.99 -22.33 -7.30
CA LEU A 657 -18.21 -22.63 -8.07
C LEU A 657 -17.93 -22.94 -9.54
N LEU A 658 -16.66 -22.98 -9.96
CA LEU A 658 -16.22 -23.14 -11.36
C LEU A 658 -16.79 -22.06 -12.30
N CYS A 659 -17.06 -20.87 -11.75
CA CYS A 659 -17.48 -19.69 -12.49
C CYS A 659 -16.26 -18.88 -12.94
N SER A 660 -16.34 -18.28 -14.13
CA SER A 660 -15.27 -17.40 -14.62
C SER A 660 -15.09 -16.16 -13.72
N VAL A 661 -13.82 -15.85 -13.43
CA VAL A 661 -13.36 -14.63 -12.75
C VAL A 661 -12.84 -13.57 -13.72
N GLU A 662 -12.87 -13.84 -15.02
CA GLU A 662 -12.48 -12.89 -16.06
C GLU A 662 -13.57 -11.84 -16.28
N LEU A 663 -13.16 -10.64 -16.69
CA LEU A 663 -14.06 -9.52 -17.02
C LEU A 663 -15.00 -9.12 -15.86
N ARG A 664 -14.44 -9.05 -14.64
CA ARG A 664 -15.17 -8.76 -13.38
C ARG A 664 -14.88 -7.37 -12.77
N GLY A 665 -14.19 -6.49 -13.48
CA GLY A 665 -14.03 -5.09 -13.08
C GLY A 665 -15.36 -4.33 -13.15
N GLU A 666 -15.45 -3.18 -12.49
CA GLU A 666 -16.66 -2.33 -12.43
C GLU A 666 -17.04 -1.67 -13.77
N VAL A 667 -16.08 -1.47 -14.69
CA VAL A 667 -16.26 -0.83 -15.99
C VAL A 667 -15.91 -1.79 -17.11
N ILE A 668 -16.71 -1.82 -18.17
CA ILE A 668 -16.43 -2.53 -19.42
C ILE A 668 -15.72 -1.57 -20.37
N TYR A 669 -14.62 -2.01 -20.98
CA TYR A 669 -13.96 -1.31 -22.08
C TYR A 669 -13.98 -2.18 -23.33
N CYS A 670 -14.49 -1.62 -24.43
CA CYS A 670 -14.55 -2.29 -25.72
C CYS A 670 -13.94 -1.40 -26.80
N ARG A 671 -12.92 -1.89 -27.51
CA ARG A 671 -12.46 -1.29 -28.76
C ARG A 671 -12.84 -2.22 -29.90
N ALA A 672 -13.49 -1.67 -30.91
CA ALA A 672 -13.93 -2.44 -32.06
C ALA A 672 -13.65 -1.71 -33.37
N ARG A 673 -13.38 -2.48 -34.42
CA ARG A 673 -13.08 -1.98 -35.76
C ARG A 673 -14.26 -2.23 -36.68
N LYS A 674 -14.65 -1.21 -37.45
CA LYS A 674 -15.72 -1.36 -38.45
C LYS A 674 -15.24 -2.26 -39.59
N ILE A 675 -15.92 -3.39 -39.79
CA ILE A 675 -15.60 -4.36 -40.83
C ILE A 675 -16.68 -4.49 -41.91
N GLY A 676 -17.88 -3.95 -41.66
CA GLY A 676 -18.98 -3.99 -42.63
C GLY A 676 -20.19 -3.16 -42.21
N PRO A 677 -21.31 -3.23 -42.96
CA PRO A 677 -22.58 -2.65 -42.54
C PRO A 677 -23.15 -3.40 -41.33
N VAL A 678 -24.20 -2.83 -40.71
CA VAL A 678 -24.98 -3.49 -39.66
C VAL A 678 -25.41 -4.87 -40.14
N ARG A 679 -25.09 -5.90 -39.35
CA ARG A 679 -25.39 -7.31 -39.67
C ARG A 679 -26.80 -7.69 -39.26
N GLU A 680 -27.19 -7.25 -38.06
CA GLU A 680 -28.49 -7.60 -37.48
C GLU A 680 -29.04 -6.40 -36.70
N ARG A 681 -30.20 -5.87 -37.10
CA ARG A 681 -30.83 -4.70 -36.45
C ARG A 681 -31.49 -5.05 -35.11
N TRP A 682 -31.91 -6.30 -34.97
CA TRP A 682 -32.67 -6.82 -33.82
C TRP A 682 -32.04 -8.13 -33.30
N PRO A 683 -30.79 -8.08 -32.78
CA PRO A 683 -30.09 -9.26 -32.27
C PRO A 683 -30.90 -9.97 -31.19
N LYS A 684 -31.12 -11.27 -31.39
CA LYS A 684 -32.06 -12.05 -30.57
C LYS A 684 -31.72 -12.02 -29.09
N GLU A 685 -30.44 -12.19 -28.81
CA GLU A 685 -29.83 -12.24 -27.48
C GLU A 685 -30.00 -10.93 -26.70
N PHE A 686 -30.32 -9.83 -27.38
CA PHE A 686 -30.40 -8.50 -26.80
C PHE A 686 -31.84 -7.97 -26.71
N TYR A 687 -32.73 -8.35 -27.63
CA TYR A 687 -34.12 -7.84 -27.71
C TYR A 687 -35.19 -8.86 -27.32
N TYR A 688 -34.86 -10.15 -27.22
CA TYR A 688 -35.82 -11.19 -26.90
C TYR A 688 -35.37 -11.94 -25.65
N HIS A 689 -36.29 -12.13 -24.70
CA HIS A 689 -36.04 -12.99 -23.55
C HIS A 689 -35.89 -14.43 -24.05
N SER A 690 -34.72 -15.03 -23.79
CA SER A 690 -34.50 -16.47 -23.92
C SER A 690 -35.23 -17.24 -22.82
#